data_AF-A0A2H2Z897-F1
#
_entry.id   AF-A0A2H2Z897-F1
#
_cell.length_a   1.000
_cell.length_b   1.000
_cell.length_c   1.000
_cell.angle_alpha   90.00
_cell.angle_beta   90.00
_cell.angle_gamma   90.00
#
_symmetry.space_group_name_H-M   'P 1'
#
loop_
_entity.id
_entity.type
_entity.pdbx_description
1 polymer ?
#
loop_
_entity_poly.entity_id
_entity_poly.type
_entity_poly.pdbx_seq_one_letter_code
_entity_poly.pdbx_strand_id
1 'polypeptide(L)'
;MAEQTAPTAEPRVTFSSGRVASSGAASEAPDLRILHYNDVYHVDQASAEPVGGLARFMTLCKQYKDGEQYRGQPELVTLFSGDAFNPSLESSVTKGSHMVPVLNAIGTQATCVGNHDLDFGVKQFEHLAEKCEFPWLLANILDPALGQDVPLGNAKRTHIITASNGVKIGLIGLGEREWLATINSLPPNIIYKSASAVAKELVPQLREQGADIIICLSHMREPNDNKLADQTDGIIDIILGGHDHYYAHSFRNGTHVLRSGTDFKQLTYIEARRKRDDPTRWDFDLWRRDVTSEVPEDKPTAELVHGLTSKLQKSLSKPVGWTAMPLDARFVTARLKESNMGNFVCDIMRSYHNADCSIMAGGTIRGDQIYPPGAIRIKDITTCFPFEDPVVFLRVKGQAIWDALENGVSLYPALEGRFPQVSGIEYEFNPSRPSGERILSVKINGKTYEPEKDYTLATRGYMGRGKDGFTSLLVQSEGGQAEEIVDEEAGILISTMLRQYFMALRTVGQWKKLSANWTSIVNDCNHTHLPSEMRNNSSNDDAVRRDLQQNKGAVVESEPWRKFLRRRLGYSKKPHNDDDDDHHFDPTAAESSSGSSSDQSGSDSDSQIDLDILLMRKFWGRWARRAGIKAGICGDPLKEAECAVDWTRVIAPVLEGRIKIIEA
;
A
#
# COMPACT_ATOMS: atom_id res chain seq x y z
N MET A 1 -17.38 -1.04 -21.34
CA MET A 1 -16.01 -0.78 -20.88
C MET A 1 -15.47 0.39 -21.69
N ALA A 2 -15.26 1.55 -21.07
CA ALA A 2 -14.58 2.65 -21.74
C ALA A 2 -13.11 2.23 -21.96
N GLU A 3 -12.56 2.51 -23.15
CA GLU A 3 -11.13 2.34 -23.44
C GLU A 3 -10.31 3.00 -22.33
N GLN A 4 -9.53 2.21 -21.57
CA GLN A 4 -8.55 2.75 -20.64
C GLN A 4 -7.41 3.36 -21.47
N THR A 5 -7.61 4.60 -21.90
CA THR A 5 -6.57 5.47 -22.44
C THR A 5 -5.42 5.54 -21.43
N ALA A 6 -4.18 5.40 -21.91
CA ALA A 6 -2.99 5.46 -21.08
C ALA A 6 -2.95 6.76 -20.22
N PRO A 7 -2.35 6.72 -19.01
CA PRO A 7 -2.14 7.92 -18.19
C PRO A 7 -1.34 8.97 -18.96
N THR A 8 -1.69 10.25 -18.80
CA THR A 8 -1.01 11.35 -19.49
C THR A 8 -0.73 12.49 -18.53
N ALA A 9 0.40 13.18 -18.71
CA ALA A 9 0.73 14.38 -17.93
C ALA A 9 -0.17 15.58 -18.21
N GLU A 10 -1.05 15.53 -19.22
CA GLU A 10 -1.97 16.61 -19.59
C GLU A 10 -3.32 16.53 -18.86
N PRO A 11 -4.02 17.66 -18.62
CA PRO A 11 -5.34 17.66 -17.99
C PRO A 11 -6.37 16.93 -18.87
N ARG A 12 -7.22 16.13 -18.23
CA ARG A 12 -8.29 15.40 -18.92
C ARG A 12 -9.65 15.83 -18.38
N VAL A 13 -10.53 16.25 -19.27
CA VAL A 13 -11.90 16.62 -18.89
C VAL A 13 -12.63 15.37 -18.44
N THR A 14 -13.01 15.34 -17.17
CA THR A 14 -13.86 14.29 -16.57
C THR A 14 -15.32 14.63 -16.78
N PHE A 15 -15.68 15.89 -16.59
CA PHE A 15 -17.02 16.42 -16.80
C PHE A 15 -16.92 17.88 -17.23
N SER A 16 -17.81 18.31 -18.11
CA SER A 16 -17.97 19.73 -18.42
C SER A 16 -19.42 20.15 -18.38
N SER A 17 -19.65 21.33 -17.81
CA SER A 17 -20.94 22.01 -17.80
C SER A 17 -21.34 22.56 -19.19
N GLY A 18 -20.41 22.54 -20.15
CA GLY A 18 -20.56 23.19 -21.46
C GLY A 18 -20.27 24.70 -21.43
N ARG A 19 -19.90 25.26 -20.26
CA ARG A 19 -19.54 26.68 -20.11
C ARG A 19 -18.08 26.99 -20.45
N VAL A 20 -17.24 25.97 -20.52
CA VAL A 20 -15.82 26.09 -20.86
C VAL A 20 -15.62 25.56 -22.28
N ALA A 21 -15.00 26.37 -23.16
CA ALA A 21 -14.68 25.90 -24.51
C ALA A 21 -13.69 24.74 -24.44
N SER A 22 -13.74 23.82 -25.42
CA SER A 22 -12.88 22.63 -25.49
C SER A 22 -11.37 22.92 -25.51
N SER A 23 -10.97 24.19 -25.69
CA SER A 23 -9.60 24.68 -25.60
C SER A 23 -9.18 25.15 -24.19
N GLY A 24 -9.99 24.93 -23.15
CA GLY A 24 -9.64 25.24 -21.75
C GLY A 24 -9.71 26.73 -21.37
N ALA A 25 -10.13 27.60 -22.28
CA ALA A 25 -10.40 29.01 -21.98
C ALA A 25 -11.92 29.20 -21.82
N ALA A 26 -12.37 29.40 -20.58
CA ALA A 26 -13.73 29.84 -20.32
C ALA A 26 -13.91 31.29 -20.81
N SER A 27 -15.09 31.64 -21.31
CA SER A 27 -15.45 33.04 -21.62
C SER A 27 -15.54 33.91 -20.36
N GLU A 28 -15.69 33.28 -19.18
CA GLU A 28 -15.86 33.91 -17.87
C GLU A 28 -15.03 33.15 -16.82
N ALA A 29 -14.33 33.88 -15.95
CA ALA A 29 -13.58 33.31 -14.84
C ALA A 29 -14.50 32.52 -13.90
N PRO A 30 -14.02 31.42 -13.27
CA PRO A 30 -14.81 30.67 -12.31
C PRO A 30 -15.07 31.47 -11.02
N ASP A 31 -16.20 31.20 -10.36
CA ASP A 31 -16.51 31.77 -9.04
C ASP A 31 -15.69 31.10 -7.93
N LEU A 32 -15.39 29.80 -8.07
CA LEU A 32 -14.53 29.05 -7.18
C LEU A 32 -13.61 28.10 -7.94
N ARG A 33 -12.42 27.90 -7.38
CA ARG A 33 -11.40 26.98 -7.86
C ARG A 33 -11.06 26.02 -6.74
N ILE A 34 -11.21 24.72 -6.98
CA ILE A 34 -11.04 23.70 -5.94
C ILE A 34 -10.07 22.63 -6.45
N LEU A 35 -9.16 22.20 -5.59
CA LEU A 35 -8.30 21.04 -5.79
C LEU A 35 -8.74 19.94 -4.82
N HIS A 36 -8.97 18.73 -5.32
CA HIS A 36 -9.40 17.58 -4.51
C HIS A 36 -8.51 16.35 -4.72
N TYR A 37 -8.14 15.71 -3.61
CA TYR A 37 -7.44 14.43 -3.56
C TYR A 37 -7.93 13.60 -2.36
N ASN A 38 -7.62 12.30 -2.33
CA ASN A 38 -8.07 11.34 -1.31
C ASN A 38 -7.08 10.16 -1.22
N ASP A 39 -7.11 9.42 -0.10
CA ASP A 39 -6.41 8.13 0.09
C ASP A 39 -4.92 8.19 -0.25
N VAL A 40 -4.11 8.87 0.56
CA VAL A 40 -2.69 9.08 0.32
C VAL A 40 -1.83 8.40 1.38
N TYR A 41 -1.20 7.30 1.00
CA TYR A 41 -0.45 6.48 1.94
C TYR A 41 1.06 6.61 1.73
N HIS A 42 1.48 6.62 0.47
CA HIS A 42 2.89 6.60 0.10
C HIS A 42 3.37 7.97 -0.39
N VAL A 43 4.41 8.51 0.24
CA VAL A 43 5.06 9.76 -0.21
C VAL A 43 5.98 9.56 -1.41
N ASP A 44 6.52 8.35 -1.57
CA ASP A 44 7.36 7.94 -2.67
C ASP A 44 6.55 7.61 -3.93
N GLN A 45 7.20 7.70 -5.10
CA GLN A 45 6.60 7.30 -6.37
C GLN A 45 6.50 5.76 -6.51
N ALA A 46 5.45 5.32 -7.20
CA ALA A 46 5.26 3.93 -7.62
C ALA A 46 6.14 3.59 -8.85
N SER A 47 6.30 2.29 -9.11
CA SER A 47 7.10 1.78 -10.24
C SER A 47 6.39 1.80 -11.60
N ALA A 48 5.08 2.08 -11.63
CA ALA A 48 4.24 2.05 -12.81
C ALA A 48 3.42 3.34 -12.95
N GLU A 49 3.13 3.73 -14.18
CA GLU A 49 2.31 4.91 -14.47
C GLU A 49 0.83 4.72 -14.08
N PRO A 50 0.16 5.76 -13.58
CA PRO A 50 0.73 7.02 -13.11
C PRO A 50 1.60 6.81 -11.86
N VAL A 51 2.83 7.32 -11.89
CA VAL A 51 3.84 7.05 -10.84
C VAL A 51 3.51 7.71 -9.50
N GLY A 52 2.72 8.80 -9.48
CA GLY A 52 2.41 9.50 -8.24
C GLY A 52 3.63 10.14 -7.59
N GLY A 53 3.69 10.06 -6.26
CA GLY A 53 4.75 10.62 -5.43
C GLY A 53 4.54 12.10 -5.11
N LEU A 54 4.80 12.45 -3.85
CA LEU A 54 4.50 13.77 -3.30
C LEU A 54 5.22 14.91 -4.04
N ALA A 55 6.48 14.70 -4.45
CA ALA A 55 7.26 15.76 -5.11
C ALA A 55 6.67 16.19 -6.46
N ARG A 56 6.16 15.25 -7.27
CA ARG A 56 5.48 15.58 -8.54
C ARG A 56 4.08 16.11 -8.32
N PHE A 57 3.39 15.55 -7.34
CA PHE A 57 2.08 16.04 -6.93
C PHE A 57 2.13 17.51 -6.51
N MET A 58 3.14 17.89 -5.72
CA MET A 58 3.35 19.28 -5.31
C MET A 58 3.64 20.22 -6.48
N THR A 59 4.33 19.76 -7.52
CA THR A 59 4.48 20.53 -8.76
C THR A 59 3.13 20.86 -9.39
N LEU A 60 2.21 19.89 -9.45
CA LEU A 60 0.86 20.13 -9.96
C LEU A 60 0.06 21.06 -9.03
N CYS A 61 0.14 20.88 -7.71
CA CYS A 61 -0.49 21.78 -6.74
C CYS A 61 -0.04 23.23 -6.96
N LYS A 62 1.27 23.46 -7.08
CA LYS A 62 1.84 24.79 -7.35
C LYS A 62 1.45 25.31 -8.74
N GLN A 63 1.36 24.45 -9.75
CA GLN A 63 0.88 24.84 -11.08
C GLN A 63 -0.55 25.37 -11.01
N TYR A 64 -1.43 24.73 -10.23
CA TYR A 64 -2.80 25.23 -10.02
C TYR A 64 -2.85 26.44 -9.11
N LYS A 65 -2.01 26.52 -8.08
CA LYS A 65 -2.01 27.63 -7.13
C LYS A 65 -1.45 28.92 -7.75
N ASP A 66 -0.30 28.82 -8.40
CA ASP A 66 0.57 29.96 -8.76
C ASP A 66 0.75 30.12 -10.29
N GLY A 67 0.11 29.26 -11.11
CA GLY A 67 0.23 29.33 -12.56
C GLY A 67 -0.29 30.65 -13.14
N GLU A 68 0.46 31.24 -14.08
CA GLU A 68 0.13 32.54 -14.69
C GLU A 68 -1.27 32.56 -15.34
N GLN A 69 -1.74 31.42 -15.85
CA GLN A 69 -3.09 31.27 -16.42
C GLN A 69 -4.22 31.49 -15.40
N TYR A 70 -3.91 31.45 -14.10
CA TYR A 70 -4.86 31.64 -13.01
C TYR A 70 -4.75 33.02 -12.36
N ARG A 71 -3.86 33.89 -12.85
CA ARG A 71 -3.70 35.24 -12.30
C ARG A 71 -5.00 36.04 -12.47
N GLY A 72 -5.47 36.64 -11.37
CA GLY A 72 -6.72 37.42 -11.34
C GLY A 72 -7.99 36.58 -11.18
N GLN A 73 -7.86 35.25 -11.04
CA GLN A 73 -8.96 34.37 -10.64
C GLN A 73 -8.99 34.20 -9.11
N PRO A 74 -10.08 33.65 -8.53
CA PRO A 74 -10.13 33.33 -7.10
C PRO A 74 -8.97 32.43 -6.64
N GLU A 75 -8.61 32.52 -5.36
CA GLU A 75 -7.59 31.66 -4.78
C GLU A 75 -8.05 30.20 -4.77
N LEU A 76 -7.10 29.28 -4.92
CA LEU A 76 -7.36 27.86 -4.96
C LEU A 76 -7.73 27.33 -3.58
N VAL A 77 -8.85 26.61 -3.49
CA VAL A 77 -9.29 25.91 -2.28
C VAL A 77 -8.89 24.44 -2.35
N THR A 78 -8.07 23.96 -1.41
CA THR A 78 -7.60 22.56 -1.43
C THR A 78 -8.32 21.73 -0.37
N LEU A 79 -9.00 20.67 -0.79
CA LEU A 79 -9.80 19.78 0.05
C LEU A 79 -9.30 18.33 -0.06
N PHE A 80 -9.35 17.62 1.06
CA PHE A 80 -8.89 16.23 1.17
C PHE A 80 -10.00 15.34 1.75
N SER A 81 -10.11 14.10 1.30
CA SER A 81 -11.17 13.19 1.78
C SER A 81 -10.66 12.05 2.68
N GLY A 82 -9.58 12.26 3.44
CA GLY A 82 -9.14 11.32 4.48
C GLY A 82 -8.31 10.13 3.99
N ASP A 83 -7.90 9.30 4.96
CA ASP A 83 -6.92 8.21 4.83
C ASP A 83 -5.53 8.72 4.42
N ALA A 84 -4.85 9.37 5.38
CA ALA A 84 -3.46 9.81 5.25
C ALA A 84 -2.49 9.10 6.20
N PHE A 85 -2.92 8.76 7.42
CA PHE A 85 -1.93 8.36 8.44
C PHE A 85 -1.47 6.91 8.39
N ASN A 86 -2.19 6.02 7.73
CA ASN A 86 -1.86 4.61 7.55
C ASN A 86 -2.56 4.11 6.26
N PRO A 87 -2.13 3.02 5.59
CA PRO A 87 -0.94 2.23 5.84
C PRO A 87 0.23 2.52 4.90
N SER A 88 1.39 2.80 5.49
CA SER A 88 2.66 2.95 4.79
C SER A 88 3.83 2.42 5.62
N LEU A 89 4.98 2.27 4.97
CA LEU A 89 6.20 1.87 5.67
C LEU A 89 6.62 2.92 6.70
N GLU A 90 6.49 4.18 6.31
CA GLU A 90 6.74 5.35 7.12
C GLU A 90 5.75 5.42 8.28
N SER A 91 4.47 5.09 8.06
CA SER A 91 3.46 5.10 9.14
C SER A 91 3.74 4.02 10.18
N SER A 92 4.20 2.83 9.81
CA SER A 92 4.53 1.78 10.79
C SER A 92 5.58 2.25 11.81
N VAL A 93 6.54 3.08 11.37
CA VAL A 93 7.60 3.62 12.25
C VAL A 93 7.20 4.93 12.92
N THR A 94 6.62 5.86 12.17
CA THR A 94 6.32 7.22 12.64
C THR A 94 4.93 7.36 13.26
N LYS A 95 4.13 6.28 13.24
CA LYS A 95 2.72 6.23 13.66
C LYS A 95 1.91 7.38 13.03
N GLY A 96 2.09 7.58 11.73
CA GLY A 96 1.41 8.60 10.91
C GLY A 96 2.02 10.00 10.92
N SER A 97 2.92 10.32 11.86
CA SER A 97 3.41 11.71 12.04
C SER A 97 4.19 12.29 10.84
N HIS A 98 4.75 11.44 9.98
CA HIS A 98 5.40 11.87 8.73
C HIS A 98 4.46 12.60 7.75
N MET A 99 3.14 12.35 7.81
CA MET A 99 2.17 12.95 6.88
C MET A 99 1.70 14.34 7.31
N VAL A 100 1.86 14.71 8.58
CA VAL A 100 1.50 16.05 9.07
C VAL A 100 2.21 17.17 8.27
N PRO A 101 3.55 17.20 8.14
CA PRO A 101 4.23 18.22 7.34
C PRO A 101 3.85 18.14 5.85
N VAL A 102 3.51 16.96 5.35
CA VAL A 102 3.08 16.75 3.96
C VAL A 102 1.74 17.44 3.70
N LEU A 103 0.73 17.17 4.54
CA LEU A 103 -0.61 17.74 4.39
C LEU A 103 -0.60 19.26 4.59
N ASN A 104 0.17 19.77 5.55
CA ASN A 104 0.35 21.22 5.75
C ASN A 104 1.04 21.86 4.53
N ALA A 105 2.07 21.23 3.96
CA ALA A 105 2.78 21.75 2.79
C ALA A 105 1.92 21.79 1.51
N ILE A 106 0.98 20.85 1.34
CA ILE A 106 0.00 20.87 0.25
C ILE A 106 -0.93 22.09 0.36
N GLY A 107 -1.12 22.64 1.57
CA GLY A 107 -2.03 23.74 1.83
C GLY A 107 -3.50 23.29 1.89
N THR A 108 -3.74 22.08 2.37
CA THR A 108 -5.10 21.57 2.62
C THR A 108 -5.82 22.45 3.63
N GLN A 109 -7.07 22.78 3.34
CA GLN A 109 -7.85 23.72 4.17
C GLN A 109 -8.95 23.05 4.98
N ALA A 110 -9.34 21.82 4.62
CA ALA A 110 -10.22 20.96 5.41
C ALA A 110 -10.10 19.51 4.91
N THR A 111 -10.39 18.56 5.80
CA THR A 111 -10.42 17.14 5.45
C THR A 111 -11.56 16.37 6.11
N CYS A 112 -11.95 15.24 5.53
CA CYS A 112 -12.72 14.20 6.24
C CYS A 112 -11.78 13.27 7.03
N VAL A 113 -12.28 12.65 8.10
CA VAL A 113 -11.63 11.51 8.77
C VAL A 113 -11.92 10.23 7.98
N GLY A 114 -10.89 9.45 7.67
CA GLY A 114 -11.01 8.09 7.14
C GLY A 114 -10.72 7.00 8.16
N ASN A 115 -10.82 5.72 7.77
CA ASN A 115 -10.47 4.60 8.64
C ASN A 115 -9.05 4.59 9.10
N HIS A 116 -8.17 4.69 8.13
CA HIS A 116 -6.79 4.41 8.38
C HIS A 116 -6.12 5.59 9.11
N ASP A 117 -6.82 6.72 9.24
CA ASP A 117 -6.44 7.79 10.16
C ASP A 117 -6.56 7.36 11.65
N LEU A 118 -7.38 6.36 11.96
CA LEU A 118 -7.62 5.84 13.32
C LEU A 118 -6.90 4.52 13.62
N ASP A 119 -6.10 3.98 12.70
CA ASP A 119 -5.47 2.66 12.86
C ASP A 119 -4.51 2.57 14.05
N PHE A 120 -3.89 3.69 14.42
CA PHE A 120 -3.02 3.80 15.61
C PHE A 120 -3.77 4.23 16.87
N GLY A 121 -5.10 4.23 16.83
CA GLY A 121 -5.99 4.62 17.93
C GLY A 121 -6.36 6.11 17.93
N VAL A 122 -7.51 6.40 18.54
CA VAL A 122 -8.13 7.74 18.55
C VAL A 122 -7.22 8.81 19.15
N LYS A 123 -6.49 8.50 20.23
CA LYS A 123 -5.57 9.47 20.85
C LYS A 123 -4.41 9.87 19.95
N GLN A 124 -3.89 8.92 19.17
CA GLN A 124 -2.83 9.24 18.21
C GLN A 124 -3.39 10.11 17.09
N PHE A 125 -4.58 9.79 16.59
CA PHE A 125 -5.27 10.65 15.62
C PHE A 125 -5.46 12.07 16.14
N GLU A 126 -5.99 12.26 17.35
CA GLU A 126 -6.17 13.58 17.98
C GLU A 126 -4.86 14.36 18.02
N HIS A 127 -3.79 13.71 18.48
CA HIS A 127 -2.46 14.31 18.55
C HIS A 127 -1.91 14.76 17.18
N LEU A 128 -2.16 13.98 16.13
CA LEU A 128 -1.74 14.34 14.77
C LEU A 128 -2.63 15.43 14.16
N ALA A 129 -3.94 15.34 14.38
CA ALA A 129 -4.92 16.31 13.91
C ALA A 129 -4.68 17.70 14.50
N GLU A 130 -4.28 17.80 15.78
CA GLU A 130 -3.88 19.06 16.43
C GLU A 130 -2.67 19.73 15.77
N LYS A 131 -1.81 18.97 15.09
CA LYS A 131 -0.64 19.48 14.38
C LYS A 131 -0.93 19.85 12.93
N CYS A 132 -2.11 19.51 12.41
CA CYS A 132 -2.57 19.97 11.10
C CYS A 132 -3.05 21.42 11.20
N GLU A 133 -2.78 22.23 10.18
CA GLU A 133 -3.19 23.66 10.13
C GLU A 133 -4.67 23.85 9.72
N PHE A 134 -5.40 22.75 9.59
CA PHE A 134 -6.77 22.69 9.07
C PHE A 134 -7.64 21.73 9.90
N PRO A 135 -8.97 21.93 9.91
CA PRO A 135 -9.88 21.06 10.65
C PRO A 135 -10.09 19.70 9.95
N TRP A 136 -10.19 18.67 10.79
CA TRP A 136 -10.71 17.35 10.43
C TRP A 136 -12.21 17.30 10.68
N LEU A 137 -12.96 16.74 9.74
CA LEU A 137 -14.42 16.71 9.73
C LEU A 137 -14.96 15.28 9.82
N LEU A 138 -15.93 15.07 10.71
CA LEU A 138 -16.72 13.85 10.82
C LEU A 138 -18.02 14.18 11.57
N ALA A 139 -19.17 14.01 10.93
CA ALA A 139 -20.44 14.51 11.49
C ALA A 139 -21.35 13.42 12.06
N ASN A 140 -21.18 12.18 11.59
CA ASN A 140 -22.16 11.11 11.76
C ASN A 140 -21.66 9.92 12.59
N ILE A 141 -20.45 10.00 13.14
CA ILE A 141 -19.88 9.00 14.04
C ILE A 141 -19.44 9.71 15.31
N LEU A 142 -20.12 9.38 16.40
CA LEU A 142 -20.06 10.12 17.66
C LEU A 142 -19.47 9.24 18.76
N ASP A 143 -18.74 9.88 19.66
CA ASP A 143 -18.22 9.26 20.87
C ASP A 143 -18.95 9.82 22.10
N PRO A 144 -19.89 9.06 22.69
CA PRO A 144 -20.61 9.48 23.89
C PRO A 144 -19.71 9.81 25.08
N ALA A 145 -18.48 9.28 25.13
CA ALA A 145 -17.53 9.58 26.19
C ALA A 145 -16.99 11.02 26.09
N LEU A 146 -17.01 11.62 24.90
CA LEU A 146 -16.63 13.02 24.66
C LEU A 146 -17.83 13.98 24.84
N GLY A 147 -19.06 13.46 24.67
CA GLY A 147 -20.32 14.18 24.87
C GLY A 147 -21.43 13.70 23.93
N GLN A 148 -22.68 14.12 24.19
CA GLN A 148 -23.89 13.58 23.54
C GLN A 148 -23.89 13.74 22.00
N ASP A 149 -23.19 14.73 21.45
CA ASP A 149 -23.09 14.98 20.01
C ASP A 149 -21.67 15.38 19.57
N VAL A 150 -20.65 14.85 20.27
CA VAL A 150 -19.25 15.10 19.94
C VAL A 150 -18.74 14.01 18.99
N PRO A 151 -18.22 14.37 17.80
CA PRO A 151 -17.64 13.39 16.90
C PRO A 151 -16.42 12.67 17.45
N LEU A 152 -16.21 11.46 16.95
CA LEU A 152 -15.03 10.66 17.24
C LEU A 152 -13.73 11.45 16.94
N GLY A 153 -12.77 11.37 17.86
CA GLY A 153 -11.47 12.05 17.74
C GLY A 153 -11.54 13.57 17.82
N ASN A 154 -12.57 14.13 18.47
CA ASN A 154 -12.80 15.58 18.58
C ASN A 154 -12.87 16.31 17.21
N ALA A 155 -13.23 15.58 16.15
CA ALA A 155 -13.42 16.16 14.82
C ALA A 155 -14.61 17.15 14.81
N LYS A 156 -14.60 18.09 13.85
CA LYS A 156 -15.74 19.01 13.68
C LYS A 156 -16.83 18.34 12.85
N ARG A 157 -18.11 18.60 13.17
CA ARG A 157 -19.22 18.13 12.33
C ARG A 157 -19.25 18.87 10.98
N THR A 158 -19.05 20.18 11.03
CA THR A 158 -19.10 21.06 9.86
C THR A 158 -18.04 22.16 9.94
N HIS A 159 -17.78 22.82 8.82
CA HIS A 159 -16.91 23.99 8.75
C HIS A 159 -17.34 24.93 7.62
N ILE A 160 -17.08 26.23 7.74
CA ILE A 160 -17.30 27.20 6.65
C ILE A 160 -15.97 27.83 6.30
N ILE A 161 -15.57 27.72 5.03
CA ILE A 161 -14.44 28.45 4.45
C ILE A 161 -15.00 29.66 3.69
N THR A 162 -14.39 30.83 3.85
CA THR A 162 -14.70 32.00 3.01
C THR A 162 -13.62 32.14 1.96
N ALA A 163 -13.97 31.99 0.69
CA ALA A 163 -13.05 32.15 -0.43
C ALA A 163 -12.59 33.60 -0.60
N SER A 164 -11.53 33.83 -1.39
CA SER A 164 -10.92 35.16 -1.54
C SER A 164 -11.84 36.22 -2.15
N ASN A 165 -12.90 35.80 -2.86
CA ASN A 165 -13.95 36.65 -3.42
C ASN A 165 -15.20 36.74 -2.53
N GLY A 166 -15.16 36.22 -1.31
CA GLY A 166 -16.24 36.30 -0.32
C GLY A 166 -17.29 35.18 -0.39
N VAL A 167 -17.20 34.26 -1.35
CA VAL A 167 -18.08 33.10 -1.43
C VAL A 167 -17.86 32.17 -0.23
N LYS A 168 -18.94 31.81 0.47
CA LYS A 168 -18.89 30.93 1.65
C LYS A 168 -19.13 29.48 1.26
N ILE A 169 -18.16 28.62 1.55
CA ILE A 169 -18.18 27.19 1.26
C ILE A 169 -18.53 26.45 2.55
N GLY A 170 -19.72 25.87 2.61
CA GLY A 170 -20.16 25.01 3.71
C GLY A 170 -19.67 23.58 3.51
N LEU A 171 -18.93 23.07 4.50
CA LEU A 171 -18.33 21.74 4.50
C LEU A 171 -18.99 20.85 5.56
N ILE A 172 -19.25 19.60 5.19
CA ILE A 172 -19.70 18.52 6.09
C ILE A 172 -18.81 17.29 5.89
N GLY A 173 -18.38 16.65 6.98
CA GLY A 173 -17.61 15.40 6.95
C GLY A 173 -18.50 14.18 7.21
N LEU A 174 -18.43 13.12 6.40
CA LEU A 174 -19.25 11.91 6.58
C LEU A 174 -18.46 10.61 6.37
N GLY A 175 -18.62 9.65 7.28
CA GLY A 175 -18.07 8.29 7.17
C GLY A 175 -19.16 7.23 7.00
N GLU A 176 -18.82 6.06 6.44
CA GLU A 176 -19.76 4.95 6.27
C GLU A 176 -19.87 4.10 7.54
N ARG A 177 -20.82 3.16 7.59
CA ARG A 177 -21.02 2.33 8.80
C ARG A 177 -20.02 1.18 8.84
N GLU A 178 -19.81 0.56 7.69
CA GLU A 178 -18.95 -0.59 7.45
C GLU A 178 -17.51 -0.28 7.84
N TRP A 179 -17.12 0.98 7.66
CA TRP A 179 -15.90 1.60 8.16
C TRP A 179 -15.56 1.20 9.62
N LEU A 180 -16.53 1.22 10.53
CA LEU A 180 -16.29 0.93 11.95
C LEU A 180 -15.78 -0.50 12.19
N ALA A 181 -16.14 -1.43 11.30
CA ALA A 181 -15.67 -2.81 11.37
C ALA A 181 -14.24 -2.97 10.81
N THR A 182 -13.71 -1.97 10.10
CA THR A 182 -12.37 -2.03 9.51
C THR A 182 -11.26 -1.59 10.45
N ILE A 183 -11.60 -0.81 11.49
CA ILE A 183 -10.64 -0.23 12.44
C ILE A 183 -10.29 -1.23 13.54
N ASN A 184 -8.98 -1.31 13.83
CA ASN A 184 -8.43 -2.20 14.86
C ASN A 184 -8.95 -1.91 16.26
N SER A 185 -8.88 -0.65 16.68
CA SER A 185 -9.23 -0.20 18.03
C SER A 185 -10.11 1.04 17.97
N LEU A 186 -11.32 0.88 18.50
CA LEU A 186 -12.28 1.96 18.67
C LEU A 186 -12.77 1.97 20.12
N PRO A 187 -13.13 3.13 20.67
CA PRO A 187 -13.83 3.20 21.94
C PRO A 187 -15.11 2.35 21.91
N PRO A 188 -15.56 1.80 23.05
CA PRO A 188 -16.84 1.12 23.12
C PRO A 188 -17.99 2.14 22.93
N ASN A 189 -19.15 1.64 22.51
CA ASN A 189 -20.41 2.43 22.42
C ASN A 189 -20.40 3.60 21.43
N ILE A 190 -19.56 3.57 20.38
CA ILE A 190 -19.62 4.54 19.29
C ILE A 190 -21.01 4.54 18.65
N ILE A 191 -21.55 5.73 18.43
CA ILE A 191 -22.86 5.93 17.82
C ILE A 191 -22.68 6.29 16.35
N TYR A 192 -23.16 5.40 15.47
CA TYR A 192 -23.32 5.70 14.04
C TYR A 192 -24.70 6.29 13.77
N LYS A 193 -24.74 7.47 13.16
CA LYS A 193 -25.94 8.07 12.55
C LYS A 193 -25.85 7.91 11.03
N SER A 194 -26.99 7.68 10.38
CA SER A 194 -27.06 7.57 8.92
C SER A 194 -26.52 8.84 8.24
N ALA A 195 -25.59 8.67 7.29
CA ALA A 195 -24.98 9.78 6.55
C ALA A 195 -26.04 10.70 5.92
N SER A 196 -27.04 10.14 5.23
CA SER A 196 -28.14 10.90 4.61
C SER A 196 -29.01 11.65 5.63
N ALA A 197 -29.25 11.07 6.81
CA ALA A 197 -30.02 11.72 7.86
C ALA A 197 -29.26 12.92 8.44
N VAL A 198 -27.96 12.76 8.70
CA VAL A 198 -27.09 13.83 9.21
C VAL A 198 -26.90 14.94 8.17
N ALA A 199 -26.77 14.60 6.89
CA ALA A 199 -26.75 15.59 5.81
C ALA A 199 -28.05 16.42 5.78
N LYS A 200 -29.22 15.78 5.86
CA LYS A 200 -30.52 16.48 5.91
C LYS A 200 -30.69 17.38 7.15
N GLU A 201 -30.03 17.04 8.25
CA GLU A 201 -30.01 17.85 9.48
C GLU A 201 -29.09 19.08 9.34
N LEU A 202 -27.86 18.88 8.87
CA LEU A 202 -26.79 19.88 8.96
C LEU A 202 -26.70 20.81 7.75
N VAL A 203 -27.11 20.37 6.57
CA VAL A 203 -27.08 21.21 5.36
C VAL A 203 -27.95 22.47 5.51
N PRO A 204 -29.21 22.39 6.00
CA PRO A 204 -30.01 23.59 6.26
C PRO A 204 -29.33 24.56 7.23
N GLN A 205 -28.70 24.05 8.29
CA GLN A 205 -27.98 24.88 9.27
C GLN A 205 -26.79 25.61 8.64
N LEU A 206 -26.04 24.95 7.75
CA LEU A 206 -24.95 25.60 7.02
C LEU A 206 -25.47 26.69 6.08
N ARG A 207 -26.61 26.48 5.43
CA ARG A 207 -27.28 27.51 4.61
C ARG A 207 -27.74 28.69 5.45
N GLU A 208 -28.33 28.44 6.63
CA GLU A 208 -28.71 29.50 7.59
C GLU A 208 -27.50 30.30 8.10
N GLN A 209 -26.34 29.65 8.25
CA GLN A 209 -25.06 30.30 8.56
C GLN A 209 -24.46 31.08 7.36
N GLY A 210 -25.13 31.03 6.20
CA GLY A 210 -24.80 31.80 5.01
C GLY A 210 -23.93 31.07 4.00
N ALA A 211 -23.83 29.73 4.03
CA ALA A 211 -23.07 28.99 3.01
C ALA A 211 -23.72 29.13 1.61
N ASP A 212 -22.95 29.58 0.64
CA ASP A 212 -23.33 29.73 -0.78
C ASP A 212 -23.28 28.41 -1.56
N ILE A 213 -22.32 27.54 -1.22
CA ILE A 213 -22.16 26.19 -1.78
C ILE A 213 -22.01 25.17 -0.65
N ILE A 214 -22.62 23.99 -0.78
CA ILE A 214 -22.40 22.85 0.14
C ILE A 214 -21.54 21.80 -0.55
N ILE A 215 -20.42 21.48 0.10
CA ILE A 215 -19.52 20.40 -0.29
C ILE A 215 -19.50 19.37 0.84
N CYS A 216 -19.77 18.11 0.49
CA CYS A 216 -19.57 16.99 1.40
C CYS A 216 -18.19 16.40 1.18
N LEU A 217 -17.36 16.35 2.22
CA LEU A 217 -16.15 15.53 2.24
C LEU A 217 -16.54 14.18 2.85
N SER A 218 -16.50 13.11 2.07
CA SER A 218 -16.88 11.78 2.52
C SER A 218 -15.73 10.79 2.45
N HIS A 219 -15.63 9.94 3.47
CA HIS A 219 -14.79 8.76 3.44
C HIS A 219 -15.68 7.52 3.44
N MET A 220 -16.31 7.27 2.29
CA MET A 220 -17.28 6.19 2.06
C MET A 220 -17.02 5.56 0.70
N ARG A 221 -17.49 4.33 0.50
CA ARG A 221 -17.49 3.70 -0.82
C ARG A 221 -18.46 4.37 -1.77
N GLU A 222 -18.22 4.18 -3.06
CA GLU A 222 -19.05 4.69 -4.15
C GLU A 222 -20.53 4.39 -4.01
N PRO A 223 -20.95 3.17 -3.67
CA PRO A 223 -22.37 2.89 -3.53
C PRO A 223 -23.01 3.75 -2.42
N ASN A 224 -22.27 4.03 -1.35
CA ASN A 224 -22.73 4.84 -0.23
C ASN A 224 -22.72 6.34 -0.56
N ASP A 225 -21.71 6.85 -1.28
CA ASP A 225 -21.71 8.22 -1.81
C ASP A 225 -22.87 8.45 -2.80
N ASN A 226 -23.09 7.51 -3.72
CA ASN A 226 -24.20 7.57 -4.68
C ASN A 226 -25.55 7.51 -3.96
N LYS A 227 -25.69 6.64 -2.97
CA LYS A 227 -26.90 6.57 -2.13
C LYS A 227 -27.13 7.87 -1.37
N LEU A 228 -26.08 8.51 -0.85
CA LEU A 228 -26.16 9.80 -0.20
C LEU A 228 -26.69 10.86 -1.18
N ALA A 229 -26.12 10.94 -2.38
CA ALA A 229 -26.59 11.86 -3.43
C ALA A 229 -28.07 11.62 -3.78
N ASP A 230 -28.45 10.36 -4.01
CA ASP A 230 -29.81 9.98 -4.38
C ASP A 230 -30.82 10.29 -3.27
N GLN A 231 -30.43 10.15 -2.00
CA GLN A 231 -31.31 10.36 -0.85
C GLN A 231 -31.36 11.79 -0.34
N THR A 232 -30.47 12.68 -0.79
CA THR A 232 -30.40 14.07 -0.32
C THR A 232 -31.03 15.07 -1.30
N ASP A 233 -31.59 14.59 -2.42
CA ASP A 233 -32.42 15.36 -3.36
C ASP A 233 -31.76 16.69 -3.80
N GLY A 234 -30.44 16.66 -3.97
CA GLY A 234 -29.68 17.81 -4.47
C GLY A 234 -29.37 18.90 -3.44
N ILE A 235 -29.65 18.74 -2.14
CA ILE A 235 -29.27 19.76 -1.12
C ILE A 235 -27.74 19.91 -0.98
N ILE A 236 -26.98 18.89 -1.36
CA ILE A 236 -25.51 18.90 -1.49
C ILE A 236 -25.16 19.20 -2.95
N ASP A 237 -24.30 20.18 -3.20
CA ASP A 237 -23.92 20.55 -4.57
C ASP A 237 -22.92 19.55 -5.17
N ILE A 238 -21.92 19.15 -4.37
CA ILE A 238 -20.91 18.15 -4.74
C ILE A 238 -20.45 17.34 -3.53
N ILE A 239 -20.29 16.04 -3.74
CA ILE A 239 -19.70 15.06 -2.82
C ILE A 239 -18.30 14.74 -3.35
N LEU A 240 -17.30 14.98 -2.50
CA LEU A 240 -15.90 14.66 -2.71
C LEU A 240 -15.58 13.45 -1.81
N GLY A 241 -15.40 12.29 -2.43
CA GLY A 241 -15.29 10.99 -1.77
C GLY A 241 -13.86 10.42 -1.72
N GLY A 242 -13.72 9.28 -1.04
CA GLY A 242 -12.47 8.51 -0.87
C GLY A 242 -12.71 7.01 -0.75
N HIS A 243 -11.87 6.31 0.01
CA HIS A 243 -11.96 4.90 0.46
C HIS A 243 -11.77 3.80 -0.61
N ASP A 244 -12.22 4.04 -1.84
CA ASP A 244 -12.21 3.05 -2.91
C ASP A 244 -10.89 2.94 -3.69
N HIS A 245 -10.02 3.94 -3.56
CA HIS A 245 -8.70 4.05 -4.21
C HIS A 245 -8.71 4.10 -5.76
N TYR A 246 -9.84 4.40 -6.40
CA TYR A 246 -9.89 4.62 -7.85
C TYR A 246 -10.50 5.98 -8.19
N TYR A 247 -10.23 6.45 -9.41
CA TYR A 247 -10.80 7.69 -9.93
C TYR A 247 -12.15 7.41 -10.57
N ALA A 248 -13.19 8.14 -10.17
CA ALA A 248 -14.51 8.06 -10.77
C ALA A 248 -15.33 9.33 -10.54
N HIS A 249 -16.27 9.55 -11.44
CA HIS A 249 -17.23 10.64 -11.37
C HIS A 249 -18.61 10.14 -11.78
N SER A 250 -19.64 10.59 -11.08
CA SER A 250 -21.03 10.45 -11.50
C SER A 250 -21.85 11.70 -11.15
N PHE A 251 -22.99 11.88 -11.81
CA PHE A 251 -23.95 12.94 -11.51
C PHE A 251 -25.31 12.31 -11.18
N ARG A 252 -25.82 12.57 -9.98
CA ARG A 252 -26.93 11.85 -9.33
C ARG A 252 -27.86 12.86 -8.68
N ASN A 253 -29.13 12.88 -9.07
CA ASN A 253 -30.17 13.75 -8.48
C ASN A 253 -29.73 15.21 -8.23
N GLY A 254 -28.99 15.80 -9.16
CA GLY A 254 -28.53 17.19 -9.05
C GLY A 254 -27.22 17.39 -8.28
N THR A 255 -26.56 16.32 -7.81
CA THR A 255 -25.32 16.33 -7.05
C THR A 255 -24.20 15.64 -7.84
N HIS A 256 -23.01 16.25 -7.87
CA HIS A 256 -21.81 15.59 -8.39
C HIS A 256 -21.22 14.66 -7.33
N VAL A 257 -20.82 13.44 -7.71
CA VAL A 257 -20.08 12.51 -6.85
C VAL A 257 -18.74 12.26 -7.50
N LEU A 258 -17.65 12.63 -6.83
CA LEU A 258 -16.29 12.60 -7.38
C LEU A 258 -15.32 11.96 -6.41
N ARG A 259 -14.43 11.12 -6.92
CA ARG A 259 -13.22 10.65 -6.23
C ARG A 259 -11.99 10.80 -7.11
N SER A 260 -10.87 11.11 -6.49
CA SER A 260 -9.65 11.59 -7.13
C SER A 260 -8.51 10.56 -7.13
N GLY A 261 -8.79 9.25 -7.04
CA GLY A 261 -7.75 8.21 -7.13
C GLY A 261 -7.16 7.82 -5.77
N THR A 262 -5.82 7.70 -5.69
CA THR A 262 -5.07 7.31 -4.46
C THR A 262 -3.58 7.62 -4.60
N ASP A 263 -2.81 7.62 -3.51
CA ASP A 263 -1.34 7.62 -3.45
C ASP A 263 -0.67 8.72 -4.28
N PHE A 264 -1.29 9.89 -4.28
CA PHE A 264 -0.85 11.04 -5.09
C PHE A 264 -0.75 10.73 -6.59
N LYS A 265 -1.33 9.63 -7.07
CA LYS A 265 -1.32 9.22 -8.48
C LYS A 265 -2.24 10.09 -9.33
N GLN A 266 -3.30 10.61 -8.73
CA GLN A 266 -4.22 11.53 -9.37
C GLN A 266 -4.67 12.65 -8.43
N LEU A 267 -5.13 13.74 -9.03
CA LEU A 267 -5.90 14.79 -8.37
C LEU A 267 -6.98 15.29 -9.33
N THR A 268 -7.98 16.00 -8.79
CA THR A 268 -8.98 16.70 -9.61
C THR A 268 -8.90 18.20 -9.38
N TYR A 269 -8.81 18.96 -10.47
CA TYR A 269 -9.07 20.40 -10.47
C TYR A 269 -10.53 20.65 -10.86
N ILE A 270 -11.20 21.49 -10.09
CA ILE A 270 -12.64 21.73 -10.18
C ILE A 270 -12.85 23.23 -10.29
N GLU A 271 -13.62 23.64 -11.29
CA GLU A 271 -14.15 24.99 -11.38
C GLU A 271 -15.64 24.97 -11.11
N ALA A 272 -16.09 25.80 -10.17
CA ALA A 272 -17.51 25.98 -9.89
C ALA A 272 -17.95 27.38 -10.32
N ARG A 273 -19.12 27.46 -10.95
CA ARG A 273 -19.75 28.70 -11.40
C ARG A 273 -21.21 28.71 -10.96
N ARG A 274 -21.73 29.82 -10.47
CA ARG A 274 -23.18 29.94 -10.22
C ARG A 274 -23.94 29.80 -11.54
N LYS A 275 -25.05 29.07 -11.53
CA LYS A 275 -25.91 28.94 -12.71
C LYS A 275 -26.53 30.28 -13.08
N ARG A 276 -26.74 30.49 -14.38
CA ARG A 276 -27.29 31.74 -14.92
C ARG A 276 -28.80 31.88 -14.69
N ASP A 277 -29.50 30.75 -14.74
CA ASP A 277 -30.94 30.63 -14.52
C ASP A 277 -31.31 30.55 -13.04
N ASP A 278 -30.47 29.92 -12.22
CA ASP A 278 -30.66 29.80 -10.77
C ASP A 278 -29.34 30.04 -10.01
N PRO A 279 -29.07 31.27 -9.55
CA PRO A 279 -27.84 31.59 -8.81
C PRO A 279 -27.64 30.82 -7.50
N THR A 280 -28.64 30.09 -7.01
CA THR A 280 -28.53 29.21 -5.83
C THR A 280 -27.91 27.84 -6.15
N ARG A 281 -27.76 27.52 -7.44
CA ARG A 281 -27.20 26.29 -7.97
C ARG A 281 -25.86 26.54 -8.65
N TRP A 282 -25.10 25.47 -8.82
CA TRP A 282 -23.75 25.52 -9.35
C TRP A 282 -23.60 24.63 -10.60
N ASP A 283 -22.83 25.13 -11.56
CA ASP A 283 -22.26 24.39 -12.68
C ASP A 283 -20.81 24.03 -12.34
N PHE A 284 -20.41 22.80 -12.67
CA PHE A 284 -19.05 22.32 -12.42
C PHE A 284 -18.36 21.90 -13.71
N ASP A 285 -17.07 22.21 -13.80
CA ASP A 285 -16.16 21.64 -14.79
C ASP A 285 -15.02 20.94 -14.04
N LEU A 286 -14.78 19.66 -14.38
CA LEU A 286 -13.91 18.76 -13.63
C LEU A 286 -12.78 18.26 -14.53
N TRP A 287 -11.53 18.45 -14.10
CA TRP A 287 -10.35 17.94 -14.81
C TRP A 287 -9.55 16.99 -13.94
N ARG A 288 -9.43 15.75 -14.41
CA ARG A 288 -8.48 14.78 -13.88
C ARG A 288 -7.05 15.17 -14.27
N ARG A 289 -6.13 15.04 -13.34
CA ARG A 289 -4.69 15.13 -13.58
C ARG A 289 -4.03 13.84 -13.09
N ASP A 290 -3.33 13.16 -13.98
CA ASP A 290 -2.50 12.02 -13.64
C ASP A 290 -1.08 12.51 -13.32
N VAL A 291 -0.53 12.09 -12.19
CA VAL A 291 0.85 12.39 -11.79
C VAL A 291 1.76 11.35 -12.42
N THR A 292 2.27 11.66 -13.61
CA THR A 292 3.12 10.77 -14.40
C THR A 292 4.60 11.09 -14.24
N SER A 293 5.48 10.22 -14.73
CA SER A 293 6.94 10.46 -14.67
C SER A 293 7.39 11.69 -15.48
N GLU A 294 6.57 12.17 -16.41
CA GLU A 294 6.82 13.38 -17.20
C GLU A 294 6.64 14.67 -16.38
N VAL A 295 5.87 14.62 -15.29
CA VAL A 295 5.72 15.76 -14.37
C VAL A 295 7.05 15.96 -13.62
N PRO A 296 7.66 17.16 -13.65
CA PRO A 296 8.90 17.41 -12.92
C PRO A 296 8.67 17.38 -11.42
N GLU A 297 9.68 16.94 -10.66
CA GLU A 297 9.65 16.96 -9.20
C GLU A 297 9.88 18.37 -8.65
N ASP A 298 9.09 18.76 -7.64
CA ASP A 298 9.34 19.96 -6.86
C ASP A 298 10.56 19.74 -5.95
N LYS A 299 11.64 20.49 -6.17
CA LYS A 299 12.92 20.28 -5.45
C LYS A 299 12.79 20.38 -3.92
N PRO A 300 12.16 21.42 -3.35
CA PRO A 300 11.97 21.49 -1.89
C PRO A 300 11.18 20.31 -1.33
N THR A 301 10.14 19.87 -2.03
CA THR A 301 9.38 18.69 -1.61
C THR A 301 10.16 17.40 -1.77
N ALA A 302 10.97 17.23 -2.81
CA ALA A 302 11.85 16.08 -2.97
C ALA A 302 12.87 15.99 -1.81
N GLU A 303 13.41 17.13 -1.37
CA GLU A 303 14.27 17.20 -0.19
C GLU A 303 13.53 16.85 1.10
N LEU A 304 12.26 17.29 1.27
CA LEU A 304 11.41 16.89 2.39
C LEU A 304 11.17 15.38 2.40
N VAL A 305 10.79 14.79 1.25
CA VAL A 305 10.58 13.35 1.11
C VAL A 305 11.88 12.60 1.43
N HIS A 306 13.02 13.07 0.93
CA HIS A 306 14.32 12.50 1.25
C HIS A 306 14.64 12.60 2.75
N GLY A 307 14.35 13.72 3.40
CA GLY A 307 14.53 13.89 4.84
C GLY A 307 13.67 12.92 5.67
N LEU A 308 12.42 12.70 5.25
CA LEU A 308 11.49 11.78 5.90
C LEU A 308 11.89 10.31 5.68
N THR A 309 12.36 9.95 4.49
CA THR A 309 12.62 8.56 4.11
C THR A 309 14.07 8.10 4.29
N SER A 310 15.07 9.00 4.26
CA SER A 310 16.51 8.65 4.28
C SER A 310 16.92 7.80 5.49
N LYS A 311 16.38 8.11 6.68
CA LYS A 311 16.64 7.33 7.91
C LYS A 311 16.07 5.91 7.83
N LEU A 312 14.96 5.74 7.11
CA LEU A 312 14.27 4.46 6.91
C LEU A 312 14.90 3.64 5.76
N GLN A 313 15.35 4.29 4.69
CA GLN A 313 15.88 3.64 3.49
C GLN A 313 17.12 2.77 3.75
N LYS A 314 18.02 3.18 4.66
CA LYS A 314 19.28 2.46 4.90
C LYS A 314 19.06 1.09 5.54
N SER A 315 18.13 0.97 6.50
CA SER A 315 17.82 -0.32 7.13
C SER A 315 16.89 -1.16 6.27
N LEU A 316 15.97 -0.53 5.54
CA LEU A 316 14.90 -1.21 4.81
C LEU A 316 15.31 -1.70 3.41
N SER A 317 16.39 -1.17 2.85
CA SER A 317 16.94 -1.60 1.56
C SER A 317 17.67 -2.95 1.60
N LYS A 318 17.90 -3.52 2.79
CA LYS A 318 18.56 -4.81 2.97
C LYS A 318 17.73 -5.94 2.34
N PRO A 319 18.32 -6.83 1.51
CA PRO A 319 17.63 -7.99 0.98
C PRO A 319 17.40 -9.04 2.08
N VAL A 320 16.19 -9.56 2.15
CA VAL A 320 15.78 -10.65 3.07
C VAL A 320 15.76 -11.98 2.34
N GLY A 321 15.33 -11.97 1.08
CA GLY A 321 15.20 -13.16 0.24
C GLY A 321 15.21 -12.85 -1.25
N TRP A 322 14.96 -13.86 -2.08
CA TRP A 322 14.88 -13.71 -3.54
C TRP A 322 13.68 -14.47 -4.08
N THR A 323 13.03 -13.90 -5.08
CA THR A 323 11.97 -14.55 -5.85
C THR A 323 12.35 -14.70 -7.32
N ALA A 324 12.07 -15.86 -7.92
CA ALA A 324 12.23 -16.12 -9.35
C ALA A 324 11.03 -15.64 -10.17
N MET A 325 9.88 -15.42 -9.53
CA MET A 325 8.62 -15.04 -10.17
C MET A 325 8.15 -13.66 -9.69
N PRO A 326 7.46 -12.88 -10.54
CA PRO A 326 6.83 -11.65 -10.09
C PRO A 326 5.76 -11.95 -9.04
N LEU A 327 5.70 -11.20 -7.95
CA LEU A 327 4.68 -11.34 -6.90
C LEU A 327 3.61 -10.26 -7.08
N ASP A 328 2.37 -10.67 -7.35
CA ASP A 328 1.26 -9.75 -7.62
C ASP A 328 0.53 -9.35 -6.33
N ALA A 329 0.84 -8.17 -5.81
CA ALA A 329 0.24 -7.60 -4.59
C ALA A 329 -0.75 -6.47 -4.88
N ARG A 330 -1.24 -6.35 -6.13
CA ARG A 330 -2.22 -5.32 -6.52
C ARG A 330 -3.57 -5.56 -5.85
N PHE A 331 -4.28 -4.49 -5.46
CA PHE A 331 -5.60 -4.62 -4.84
C PHE A 331 -6.61 -5.31 -5.74
N VAL A 332 -6.61 -4.97 -7.03
CA VAL A 332 -7.48 -5.60 -8.04
C VAL A 332 -7.24 -7.10 -8.20
N THR A 333 -6.06 -7.61 -7.84
CA THR A 333 -5.79 -9.04 -7.82
C THR A 333 -6.18 -9.60 -6.46
N ALA A 334 -5.53 -9.13 -5.39
CA ALA A 334 -5.68 -9.67 -4.04
C ALA A 334 -7.11 -9.63 -3.49
N ARG A 335 -7.97 -8.73 -4.00
CA ARG A 335 -9.37 -8.55 -3.56
C ARG A 335 -10.43 -9.14 -4.50
N LEU A 336 -10.04 -9.67 -5.66
CA LEU A 336 -11.00 -10.23 -6.64
C LEU A 336 -10.67 -11.66 -7.09
N LYS A 337 -9.44 -12.13 -6.90
CA LYS A 337 -8.97 -13.43 -7.38
C LYS A 337 -7.75 -13.93 -6.60
N GLU A 338 -7.33 -15.14 -6.91
CA GLU A 338 -6.10 -15.72 -6.37
C GLU A 338 -4.88 -14.87 -6.72
N SER A 339 -4.08 -14.54 -5.70
CA SER A 339 -2.78 -13.90 -5.83
C SER A 339 -1.69 -14.89 -5.43
N ASN A 340 -0.58 -14.91 -6.17
CA ASN A 340 0.58 -15.72 -5.77
C ASN A 340 1.29 -15.16 -4.52
N MET A 341 1.18 -13.85 -4.24
CA MET A 341 1.58 -13.27 -2.95
C MET A 341 0.67 -13.77 -1.83
N GLY A 342 -0.65 -13.81 -2.08
CA GLY A 342 -1.63 -14.37 -1.15
C GLY A 342 -1.35 -15.84 -0.81
N ASN A 343 -1.12 -16.68 -1.83
CA ASN A 343 -0.75 -18.08 -1.65
C ASN A 343 0.50 -18.24 -0.79
N PHE A 344 1.57 -17.51 -1.13
CA PHE A 344 2.85 -17.59 -0.43
C PHE A 344 2.73 -17.29 1.06
N VAL A 345 2.05 -16.20 1.42
CA VAL A 345 1.89 -15.81 2.83
C VAL A 345 0.98 -16.78 3.58
N CYS A 346 -0.12 -17.20 2.97
CA CYS A 346 -0.99 -18.22 3.55
C CYS A 346 -0.25 -19.54 3.78
N ASP A 347 0.62 -19.96 2.85
CA ASP A 347 1.44 -21.17 3.01
C ASP A 347 2.39 -21.06 4.19
N ILE A 348 3.00 -19.88 4.40
CA ILE A 348 3.87 -19.63 5.54
C ILE A 348 3.08 -19.67 6.84
N MET A 349 1.93 -18.97 6.92
CA MET A 349 1.06 -18.97 8.09
C MET A 349 0.63 -20.39 8.47
N ARG A 350 0.17 -21.18 7.48
CA ARG A 350 -0.23 -22.57 7.67
C ARG A 350 0.93 -23.45 8.13
N SER A 351 2.10 -23.32 7.48
CA SER A 351 3.27 -24.15 7.78
C SER A 351 3.87 -23.83 9.15
N TYR A 352 3.89 -22.56 9.56
CA TYR A 352 4.44 -22.14 10.84
C TYR A 352 3.73 -22.80 12.03
N HIS A 353 2.40 -22.84 11.99
CA HIS A 353 1.58 -23.46 13.03
C HIS A 353 1.28 -24.95 12.77
N ASN A 354 1.75 -25.52 11.66
CA ASN A 354 1.36 -26.84 11.18
C ASN A 354 -0.18 -27.01 11.16
N ALA A 355 -0.86 -25.97 10.68
CA ALA A 355 -2.33 -25.89 10.62
C ALA A 355 -2.88 -26.73 9.45
N ASP A 356 -4.13 -27.17 9.57
CA ASP A 356 -4.84 -27.81 8.47
C ASP A 356 -5.02 -26.83 7.30
N CYS A 357 -5.33 -25.58 7.60
CA CYS A 357 -5.61 -24.54 6.62
C CYS A 357 -5.23 -23.14 7.12
N SER A 358 -5.21 -22.17 6.21
CA SER A 358 -5.13 -20.75 6.55
C SER A 358 -6.06 -19.90 5.69
N ILE A 359 -6.57 -18.82 6.28
CA ILE A 359 -7.35 -17.79 5.60
C ILE A 359 -6.77 -16.43 5.97
N MET A 360 -6.53 -15.59 4.96
CA MET A 360 -6.13 -14.21 5.11
C MET A 360 -7.01 -13.32 4.23
N ALA A 361 -7.63 -12.31 4.82
CA ALA A 361 -8.35 -11.27 4.07
C ALA A 361 -7.41 -10.55 3.10
N GLY A 362 -7.80 -10.38 1.84
CA GLY A 362 -7.01 -9.74 0.78
C GLY A 362 -6.60 -8.31 1.09
N GLY A 363 -7.38 -7.61 1.93
CA GLY A 363 -7.08 -6.29 2.48
C GLY A 363 -5.81 -6.25 3.33
N THR A 364 -5.30 -7.40 3.76
CA THR A 364 -3.99 -7.54 4.43
C THR A 364 -2.82 -7.20 3.52
N ILE A 365 -2.95 -7.43 2.21
CA ILE A 365 -1.92 -7.18 1.21
C ILE A 365 -2.03 -5.72 0.77
N ARG A 366 -1.07 -4.87 1.17
CA ARG A 366 -1.09 -3.41 0.99
C ARG A 366 -0.17 -2.87 -0.10
N GLY A 367 0.60 -3.72 -0.77
CA GLY A 367 1.68 -3.26 -1.67
C GLY A 367 1.23 -2.55 -2.95
N ASP A 368 -0.03 -2.73 -3.39
CA ASP A 368 -0.64 -2.25 -4.66
C ASP A 368 0.28 -2.26 -5.90
N GLN A 369 1.14 -3.28 -6.02
CA GLN A 369 2.12 -3.35 -7.09
C GLN A 369 2.50 -4.80 -7.41
N ILE A 370 3.26 -4.96 -8.50
CA ILE A 370 3.90 -6.23 -8.83
C ILE A 370 5.38 -6.12 -8.44
N TYR A 371 5.81 -6.92 -7.47
CA TYR A 371 7.22 -7.02 -7.12
C TYR A 371 7.92 -7.88 -8.19
N PRO A 372 8.94 -7.35 -8.90
CA PRO A 372 9.59 -8.09 -9.97
C PRO A 372 10.45 -9.25 -9.44
N PRO A 373 10.79 -10.24 -10.29
CA PRO A 373 11.81 -11.24 -9.96
C PRO A 373 13.12 -10.58 -9.51
N GLY A 374 13.70 -11.06 -8.42
CA GLY A 374 14.90 -10.50 -7.82
C GLY A 374 14.87 -10.52 -6.30
N ALA A 375 15.63 -9.60 -5.70
CA ALA A 375 15.72 -9.48 -4.25
C ALA A 375 14.42 -8.93 -3.65
N ILE A 376 13.90 -9.61 -2.64
CA ILE A 376 12.84 -9.13 -1.75
C ILE A 376 13.53 -8.45 -0.57
N ARG A 377 13.28 -7.16 -0.39
CA ARG A 377 13.88 -6.32 0.66
C ARG A 377 12.97 -6.19 1.87
N ILE A 378 13.51 -5.73 2.99
CA ILE A 378 12.72 -5.48 4.20
C ILE A 378 11.61 -4.46 3.89
N LYS A 379 11.93 -3.41 3.12
CA LYS A 379 10.93 -2.44 2.65
C LYS A 379 9.76 -3.09 1.92
N ASP A 380 10.03 -4.13 1.10
CA ASP A 380 8.99 -4.76 0.28
C ASP A 380 8.03 -5.55 1.17
N ILE A 381 8.56 -6.28 2.15
CA ILE A 381 7.75 -7.02 3.15
C ILE A 381 6.92 -6.05 3.98
N THR A 382 7.53 -5.00 4.54
CA THR A 382 6.84 -4.08 5.44
C THR A 382 5.83 -3.19 4.69
N THR A 383 6.11 -2.80 3.45
CA THR A 383 5.14 -2.09 2.60
C THR A 383 3.96 -2.98 2.25
N CYS A 384 4.21 -4.26 1.95
CA CYS A 384 3.16 -5.20 1.58
C CYS A 384 2.30 -5.63 2.79
N PHE A 385 2.90 -5.72 3.98
CA PHE A 385 2.27 -6.16 5.23
C PHE A 385 2.56 -5.17 6.37
N PRO A 386 1.95 -3.98 6.36
CA PRO A 386 2.24 -2.88 7.29
C PRO A 386 1.50 -3.00 8.63
N PHE A 387 0.49 -3.88 8.70
CA PHE A 387 -0.30 -4.06 9.91
C PHE A 387 0.47 -4.85 10.97
N GLU A 388 0.31 -4.42 12.23
CA GLU A 388 1.01 -4.96 13.40
C GLU A 388 0.16 -5.96 14.19
N ASP A 389 -0.91 -6.48 13.60
CA ASP A 389 -1.68 -7.52 14.25
C ASP A 389 -1.10 -8.92 13.95
N PRO A 390 -1.05 -9.79 14.97
CA PRO A 390 -0.41 -11.09 14.86
C PRO A 390 -1.25 -12.10 14.11
N VAL A 391 -0.59 -13.15 13.64
CA VAL A 391 -1.23 -14.39 13.21
C VAL A 391 -1.60 -15.18 14.47
N VAL A 392 -2.88 -15.55 14.55
CA VAL A 392 -3.46 -16.39 15.59
C VAL A 392 -3.71 -17.79 15.05
N PHE A 393 -3.77 -18.77 15.96
CA PHE A 393 -3.99 -20.17 15.62
C PHE A 393 -5.26 -20.67 16.32
N LEU A 394 -6.27 -21.02 15.53
CA LEU A 394 -7.62 -21.30 16.01
C LEU A 394 -7.99 -22.77 15.76
N ARG A 395 -8.80 -23.34 16.66
CA ARG A 395 -9.59 -24.54 16.37
C ARG A 395 -11.02 -24.13 16.08
N VAL A 396 -11.48 -24.45 14.88
CA VAL A 396 -12.79 -24.06 14.36
C VAL A 396 -13.51 -25.23 13.71
N LYS A 397 -14.84 -25.19 13.70
CA LYS A 397 -15.66 -26.14 12.95
C LYS A 397 -15.52 -25.90 11.44
N GLY A 398 -15.67 -26.96 10.64
CA GLY A 398 -15.70 -26.85 9.18
C GLY A 398 -16.77 -25.87 8.67
N GLN A 399 -17.89 -25.76 9.38
CA GLN A 399 -18.93 -24.77 9.07
C GLN A 399 -18.43 -23.32 9.22
N ALA A 400 -17.63 -23.03 10.24
CA ALA A 400 -17.09 -21.67 10.44
C ALA A 400 -16.16 -21.24 9.29
N ILE A 401 -15.42 -22.18 8.71
CA ILE A 401 -14.59 -21.97 7.52
C ILE A 401 -15.47 -21.67 6.31
N TRP A 402 -16.54 -22.44 6.11
CA TRP A 402 -17.51 -22.17 5.04
C TRP A 402 -18.10 -20.76 5.16
N ASP A 403 -18.60 -20.41 6.34
CA ASP A 403 -19.24 -19.12 6.61
C ASP A 403 -18.25 -17.96 6.44
N ALA A 404 -16.97 -18.17 6.79
CA ALA A 404 -15.90 -17.18 6.57
C ALA A 404 -15.66 -16.95 5.07
N LEU A 405 -15.62 -18.00 4.26
CA LEU A 405 -15.48 -17.88 2.81
C LEU A 405 -16.69 -17.20 2.18
N GLU A 406 -17.90 -17.55 2.62
CA GLU A 406 -19.15 -16.94 2.16
C GLU A 406 -19.20 -15.44 2.49
N ASN A 407 -18.82 -15.04 3.72
CA ASN A 407 -18.64 -13.63 4.07
C ASN A 407 -17.61 -12.96 3.15
N GLY A 408 -16.49 -13.63 2.89
CA GLY A 408 -15.41 -13.10 2.06
C GLY A 408 -15.82 -12.80 0.62
N VAL A 409 -16.75 -13.57 0.04
CA VAL A 409 -17.26 -13.36 -1.33
C VAL A 409 -18.63 -12.65 -1.38
N SER A 410 -19.22 -12.31 -0.23
CA SER A 410 -20.57 -11.74 -0.11
C SER A 410 -20.81 -10.44 -0.89
N LEU A 411 -19.78 -9.58 -0.95
CA LEU A 411 -19.84 -8.27 -1.60
C LEU A 411 -19.15 -8.26 -2.98
N TYR A 412 -18.63 -9.40 -3.45
CA TYR A 412 -18.04 -9.50 -4.77
C TYR A 412 -19.01 -9.01 -5.88
N PRO A 413 -18.56 -8.26 -6.90
CA PRO A 413 -17.16 -7.89 -7.23
C PRO A 413 -16.69 -6.56 -6.63
N ALA A 414 -17.29 -6.06 -5.54
CA ALA A 414 -16.74 -4.90 -4.85
C ALA A 414 -15.30 -5.19 -4.39
N LEU A 415 -14.39 -4.20 -4.51
CA LEU A 415 -12.95 -4.32 -4.19
C LEU A 415 -12.68 -4.35 -2.67
N GLU A 416 -13.44 -5.18 -1.97
CA GLU A 416 -13.48 -5.29 -0.52
C GLU A 416 -12.26 -6.01 0.04
N GLY A 417 -11.81 -5.57 1.23
CA GLY A 417 -10.70 -6.20 1.94
C GLY A 417 -10.96 -7.66 2.32
N ARG A 418 -12.23 -8.05 2.52
CA ARG A 418 -12.61 -9.38 3.03
C ARG A 418 -12.41 -10.55 2.08
N PHE A 419 -12.08 -10.30 0.80
CA PHE A 419 -11.90 -11.40 -0.15
C PHE A 419 -10.81 -12.38 0.35
N PRO A 420 -11.09 -13.70 0.49
CA PRO A 420 -10.19 -14.60 1.21
C PRO A 420 -9.10 -15.18 0.31
N GLN A 421 -7.85 -14.88 0.62
CA GLN A 421 -6.67 -15.62 0.17
C GLN A 421 -6.46 -16.82 1.10
N VAL A 422 -6.03 -17.97 0.56
CA VAL A 422 -6.08 -19.24 1.29
C VAL A 422 -4.86 -20.15 1.09
N SER A 423 -4.63 -21.04 2.05
CA SER A 423 -3.73 -22.20 1.94
C SER A 423 -4.36 -23.43 2.58
N GLY A 424 -4.13 -24.60 2.00
CA GLY A 424 -4.79 -25.84 2.41
C GLY A 424 -6.29 -25.87 2.13
N ILE A 425 -6.83 -24.85 1.45
CA ILE A 425 -8.24 -24.73 1.04
C ILE A 425 -8.28 -24.57 -0.48
N GLU A 426 -9.18 -25.30 -1.12
CA GLU A 426 -9.63 -25.04 -2.48
C GLU A 426 -11.12 -24.73 -2.44
N TYR A 427 -11.57 -23.63 -3.04
CA TYR A 427 -12.99 -23.32 -3.10
C TYR A 427 -13.42 -22.78 -4.46
N GLU A 428 -14.69 -23.06 -4.78
CA GLU A 428 -15.35 -22.62 -6.01
C GLU A 428 -16.55 -21.76 -5.61
N PHE A 429 -16.73 -20.61 -6.26
CA PHE A 429 -17.86 -19.73 -5.98
C PHE A 429 -18.48 -19.14 -7.25
N ASN A 430 -19.78 -18.82 -7.18
CA ASN A 430 -20.53 -18.20 -8.26
C ASN A 430 -21.00 -16.79 -7.87
N PRO A 431 -20.43 -15.72 -8.48
CA PRO A 431 -20.82 -14.34 -8.24
C PRO A 431 -22.30 -14.02 -8.51
N SER A 432 -22.94 -14.75 -9.43
CA SER A 432 -24.33 -14.52 -9.84
C SER A 432 -25.35 -15.02 -8.81
N ARG A 433 -24.91 -15.81 -7.82
CA ARG A 433 -25.78 -16.27 -6.74
C ARG A 433 -26.00 -15.19 -5.66
N PRO A 434 -27.14 -15.24 -4.94
CA PRO A 434 -27.38 -14.38 -3.79
C PRO A 434 -26.24 -14.48 -2.78
N SER A 435 -25.89 -13.35 -2.15
CA SER A 435 -24.96 -13.32 -1.03
C SER A 435 -25.45 -14.25 0.09
N GLY A 436 -24.59 -15.13 0.61
CA GLY A 436 -24.94 -16.20 1.54
C GLY A 436 -25.03 -17.59 0.89
N GLU A 437 -25.08 -17.67 -0.45
CA GLU A 437 -25.16 -18.92 -1.20
C GLU A 437 -24.15 -19.01 -2.35
N ARG A 438 -23.10 -18.18 -2.34
CA ARG A 438 -22.14 -18.04 -3.44
C ARG A 438 -21.12 -19.16 -3.48
N ILE A 439 -20.71 -19.70 -2.34
CA ILE A 439 -19.78 -20.83 -2.26
C ILE A 439 -20.48 -22.09 -2.78
N LEU A 440 -19.84 -22.77 -3.74
CA LEU A 440 -20.34 -24.00 -4.37
C LEU A 440 -19.68 -25.25 -3.81
N SER A 441 -18.36 -25.18 -3.58
CA SER A 441 -17.61 -26.30 -3.02
C SER A 441 -16.39 -25.79 -2.25
N VAL A 442 -16.03 -26.54 -1.21
CA VAL A 442 -14.83 -26.31 -0.38
C VAL A 442 -14.14 -27.65 -0.15
N LYS A 443 -12.84 -27.68 -0.37
CA LYS A 443 -11.96 -28.79 0.03
C LYS A 443 -10.91 -28.27 0.98
N ILE A 444 -10.62 -29.05 2.02
CA ILE A 444 -9.56 -28.77 2.99
C ILE A 444 -8.56 -29.93 2.93
N ASN A 445 -7.28 -29.63 2.68
CA ASN A 445 -6.21 -30.61 2.46
C ASN A 445 -6.59 -31.68 1.41
N GLY A 446 -7.21 -31.26 0.31
CA GLY A 446 -7.63 -32.14 -0.79
C GLY A 446 -8.85 -33.03 -0.50
N LYS A 447 -9.42 -32.97 0.71
CA LYS A 447 -10.64 -33.70 1.10
C LYS A 447 -11.83 -32.75 1.12
N THR A 448 -13.03 -33.27 0.84
CA THR A 448 -14.28 -32.50 1.00
C THR A 448 -14.38 -31.98 2.44
N TYR A 449 -14.82 -30.74 2.61
CA TYR A 449 -15.04 -30.17 3.94
C TYR A 449 -16.11 -30.96 4.71
N GLU A 450 -15.94 -31.07 6.03
CA GLU A 450 -16.88 -31.74 6.93
C GLU A 450 -17.40 -30.70 7.95
N PRO A 451 -18.70 -30.33 7.96
CA PRO A 451 -19.19 -29.20 8.77
C PRO A 451 -18.88 -29.29 10.27
N GLU A 452 -19.08 -30.47 10.86
CA GLU A 452 -18.98 -30.71 12.31
C GLU A 452 -17.55 -31.06 12.79
N LYS A 453 -16.64 -31.26 11.85
CA LYS A 453 -15.26 -31.62 12.17
C LYS A 453 -14.49 -30.39 12.60
N ASP A 454 -13.63 -30.57 13.60
CA ASP A 454 -12.69 -29.54 14.03
C ASP A 454 -11.47 -29.51 13.10
N TYR A 455 -11.14 -28.30 12.65
CA TYR A 455 -9.98 -27.99 11.85
C TYR A 455 -9.13 -26.96 12.57
N THR A 456 -7.83 -27.05 12.35
CA THR A 456 -6.87 -26.05 12.80
C THR A 456 -6.66 -25.01 11.71
N LEU A 457 -6.88 -23.73 12.05
CA LEU A 457 -6.89 -22.60 11.13
C LEU A 457 -5.87 -21.55 11.59
N ALA A 458 -4.91 -21.22 10.72
CA ALA A 458 -4.06 -20.04 10.91
C ALA A 458 -4.72 -18.83 10.24
N THR A 459 -4.92 -17.74 10.98
CA THR A 459 -5.52 -16.50 10.47
C THR A 459 -4.95 -15.28 11.20
N ARG A 460 -5.37 -14.06 10.85
CA ARG A 460 -4.97 -12.85 11.59
C ARG A 460 -5.86 -12.64 12.81
N GLY A 461 -5.30 -12.10 13.90
CA GLY A 461 -6.07 -11.70 15.09
C GLY A 461 -7.21 -10.76 14.74
N TYR A 462 -6.98 -9.86 13.77
CA TYR A 462 -8.03 -9.05 13.13
C TYR A 462 -9.27 -9.87 12.72
N MET A 463 -9.09 -11.00 12.05
CA MET A 463 -10.18 -11.89 11.64
C MET A 463 -10.73 -12.69 12.84
N GLY A 464 -9.88 -13.08 13.79
CA GLY A 464 -10.27 -13.74 15.05
C GLY A 464 -11.17 -12.86 15.93
N ARG A 465 -11.04 -11.54 15.88
CA ARG A 465 -11.95 -10.57 16.54
C ARG A 465 -13.23 -10.31 15.72
N GLY A 466 -13.49 -11.09 14.67
CA GLY A 466 -14.66 -10.97 13.81
C GLY A 466 -14.70 -9.72 12.93
N LYS A 467 -13.58 -9.00 12.77
CA LYS A 467 -13.51 -7.78 11.95
C LYS A 467 -13.76 -8.09 10.48
N ASP A 468 -14.13 -7.07 9.70
CA ASP A 468 -14.52 -7.20 8.28
C ASP A 468 -15.61 -8.28 7.99
N GLY A 469 -16.44 -8.57 9.00
CA GLY A 469 -17.57 -9.50 8.90
C GLY A 469 -17.24 -10.96 9.21
N PHE A 470 -16.00 -11.29 9.59
CA PHE A 470 -15.56 -12.66 9.92
C PHE A 470 -16.08 -13.17 11.28
N THR A 471 -17.33 -12.87 11.62
CA THR A 471 -17.99 -13.26 12.88
C THR A 471 -18.03 -14.76 13.12
N SER A 472 -17.98 -15.58 12.06
CA SER A 472 -17.85 -17.04 12.18
C SER A 472 -16.51 -17.49 12.78
N LEU A 473 -15.48 -16.65 12.71
CA LEU A 473 -14.15 -16.87 13.28
C LEU A 473 -13.97 -16.18 14.63
N LEU A 474 -15.04 -15.58 15.19
CA LEU A 474 -14.97 -14.86 16.46
C LEU A 474 -14.49 -15.79 17.56
N VAL A 475 -13.43 -15.39 18.25
CA VAL A 475 -12.79 -16.15 19.32
C VAL A 475 -13.62 -16.13 20.61
N GLN A 476 -13.48 -17.17 21.42
CA GLN A 476 -14.23 -17.32 22.68
C GLN A 476 -13.97 -16.17 23.66
N SER A 477 -12.75 -15.64 23.70
CA SER A 477 -12.38 -14.47 24.54
C SER A 477 -13.19 -13.22 24.19
N GLU A 478 -13.64 -13.09 22.94
CA GLU A 478 -14.48 -12.01 22.42
C GLU A 478 -15.96 -12.42 22.29
N GLY A 479 -16.37 -13.54 22.90
CA GLY A 479 -17.76 -14.01 22.94
C GLY A 479 -18.20 -14.87 21.74
N GLY A 480 -17.27 -15.36 20.93
CA GLY A 480 -17.53 -16.27 19.81
C GLY A 480 -17.37 -17.76 20.13
N GLN A 481 -17.18 -18.57 19.10
CA GLN A 481 -17.10 -20.05 19.21
C GLN A 481 -15.72 -20.62 18.89
N ALA A 482 -14.84 -19.86 18.23
CA ALA A 482 -13.51 -20.32 17.86
C ALA A 482 -12.61 -20.45 19.10
N GLU A 483 -12.03 -21.62 19.30
CA GLU A 483 -11.07 -21.87 20.38
C GLU A 483 -9.69 -21.36 19.97
N GLU A 484 -9.08 -20.52 20.80
CA GLU A 484 -7.73 -20.01 20.58
C GLU A 484 -6.70 -21.03 21.07
N ILE A 485 -5.90 -21.58 20.15
CA ILE A 485 -4.72 -22.39 20.49
C ILE A 485 -3.51 -21.47 20.70
N VAL A 486 -3.39 -20.43 19.87
CA VAL A 486 -2.45 -19.33 20.04
C VAL A 486 -3.25 -18.04 19.88
N ASP A 487 -3.33 -17.28 20.96
CA ASP A 487 -4.00 -15.98 21.03
C ASP A 487 -3.12 -14.86 20.44
N GLU A 488 -3.59 -13.62 20.52
CA GLU A 488 -2.83 -12.48 20.00
C GLU A 488 -1.58 -12.15 20.82
N GLU A 489 -1.55 -12.46 22.12
CA GLU A 489 -0.39 -12.19 22.98
C GLU A 489 0.78 -13.12 22.62
N ALA A 490 0.50 -14.37 22.28
CA ALA A 490 1.48 -15.36 21.85
C ALA A 490 1.69 -15.43 20.33
N GLY A 491 0.86 -14.71 19.55
CA GLY A 491 0.89 -14.70 18.10
C GLY A 491 2.10 -13.96 17.52
N ILE A 492 2.39 -14.20 16.24
CA ILE A 492 3.54 -13.64 15.53
C ILE A 492 3.10 -12.84 14.30
N LEU A 493 3.74 -11.69 14.06
CA LEU A 493 3.44 -10.86 12.89
C LEU A 493 3.77 -11.58 11.58
N ILE A 494 2.97 -11.36 10.54
CA ILE A 494 3.24 -11.85 9.17
C ILE A 494 4.62 -11.39 8.71
N SER A 495 5.00 -10.14 8.97
CA SER A 495 6.31 -9.61 8.61
C SER A 495 7.45 -10.36 9.31
N THR A 496 7.26 -10.78 10.56
CA THR A 496 8.22 -11.60 11.31
C THR A 496 8.26 -13.03 10.78
N MET A 497 7.11 -13.66 10.49
CA MET A 497 7.07 -14.98 9.87
C MET A 497 7.81 -15.01 8.53
N LEU A 498 7.60 -14.00 7.68
CA LEU A 498 8.31 -13.86 6.40
C LEU A 498 9.83 -13.72 6.59
N ARG A 499 10.26 -12.88 7.55
CA ARG A 499 11.68 -12.75 7.90
C ARG A 499 12.26 -14.08 8.37
N GLN A 500 11.60 -14.76 9.31
CA GLN A 500 12.04 -16.06 9.83
C GLN A 500 12.09 -17.13 8.74
N TYR A 501 11.12 -17.16 7.83
CA TYR A 501 11.11 -18.08 6.69
C TYR A 501 12.35 -17.89 5.80
N PHE A 502 12.65 -16.65 5.43
CA PHE A 502 13.85 -16.37 4.63
C PHE A 502 15.16 -16.60 5.40
N MET A 503 15.18 -16.33 6.70
CA MET A 503 16.32 -16.66 7.57
C MET A 503 16.52 -18.18 7.68
N ALA A 504 15.44 -18.97 7.79
CA ALA A 504 15.51 -20.43 7.82
C ALA A 504 16.02 -20.98 6.49
N LEU A 505 15.56 -20.46 5.35
CA LEU A 505 16.11 -20.79 4.03
C LEU A 505 17.62 -20.47 3.95
N ARG A 506 18.07 -19.39 4.61
CA ARG A 506 19.49 -19.05 4.74
C ARG A 506 20.24 -20.11 5.55
N THR A 507 19.74 -20.44 6.73
CA THR A 507 20.38 -21.41 7.64
C THR A 507 20.45 -22.81 7.01
N VAL A 508 19.37 -23.30 6.39
CA VAL A 508 19.36 -24.60 5.70
C VAL A 508 20.35 -24.63 4.52
N GLY A 509 20.47 -23.53 3.78
CA GLY A 509 21.50 -23.38 2.73
C GLY A 509 22.93 -23.45 3.28
N GLN A 510 23.18 -22.84 4.44
CA GLN A 510 24.46 -22.92 5.15
C GLN A 510 24.73 -24.33 5.70
N TRP A 511 23.71 -25.06 6.15
CA TRP A 511 23.85 -26.41 6.70
C TRP A 511 24.18 -27.45 5.61
N LYS A 512 23.69 -27.27 4.37
CA LYS A 512 24.17 -28.05 3.21
C LYS A 512 25.68 -27.84 2.94
N LYS A 513 26.20 -26.63 3.21
CA LYS A 513 27.64 -26.37 3.15
C LYS A 513 28.37 -26.98 4.33
N LEU A 514 27.76 -27.01 5.52
CA LEU A 514 28.33 -27.68 6.70
C LEU A 514 28.50 -29.18 6.45
N SER A 515 27.51 -29.86 5.87
CA SER A 515 27.64 -31.28 5.51
C SER A 515 28.72 -31.50 4.46
N ALA A 516 28.85 -30.62 3.45
CA ALA A 516 29.94 -30.69 2.48
C ALA A 516 31.31 -30.45 3.15
N ASN A 517 31.39 -29.56 4.14
CA ASN A 517 32.59 -29.28 4.91
C ASN A 517 32.96 -30.48 5.81
N TRP A 518 31.99 -31.10 6.48
CA TRP A 518 32.21 -32.35 7.23
C TRP A 518 32.57 -33.52 6.32
N THR A 519 32.00 -33.59 5.11
CA THR A 519 32.39 -34.58 4.11
C THR A 519 33.82 -34.33 3.61
N SER A 520 34.22 -33.07 3.45
CA SER A 520 35.61 -32.69 3.16
C SER A 520 36.54 -33.08 4.30
N ILE A 521 36.19 -32.76 5.54
CA ILE A 521 36.97 -33.14 6.73
C ILE A 521 37.10 -34.67 6.84
N VAL A 522 36.03 -35.42 6.57
CA VAL A 522 36.06 -36.89 6.53
C VAL A 522 36.92 -37.42 5.38
N ASN A 523 36.90 -36.77 4.22
CA ASN A 523 37.79 -37.11 3.09
C ASN A 523 39.26 -36.76 3.41
N ASP A 524 39.51 -35.65 4.12
CA ASP A 524 40.84 -35.24 4.58
C ASP A 524 41.36 -36.18 5.68
N CYS A 525 40.46 -36.72 6.52
CA CYS A 525 40.79 -37.75 7.50
C CYS A 525 41.13 -39.11 6.88
N ASN A 526 40.77 -39.37 5.61
CA ASN A 526 41.16 -40.58 4.87
C ASN A 526 42.57 -40.50 4.26
N HIS A 527 43.26 -39.37 4.40
CA HIS A 527 44.66 -39.24 4.05
C HIS A 527 45.53 -39.36 5.30
N THR A 528 46.25 -40.47 5.43
CA THR A 528 47.26 -40.64 6.47
C THR A 528 48.41 -39.67 6.20
N HIS A 529 48.41 -38.51 6.86
CA HIS A 529 49.60 -37.67 6.90
C HIS A 529 50.64 -38.37 7.79
N LEU A 530 51.72 -38.88 7.18
CA LEU A 530 52.87 -39.39 7.91
C LEU A 530 53.46 -38.24 8.76
N PRO A 531 53.66 -38.44 10.07
CA PRO A 531 54.14 -37.40 10.98
C PRO A 531 55.66 -37.26 10.86
N SER A 532 56.13 -36.64 9.78
CA SER A 532 57.54 -36.25 9.67
C SER A 532 57.75 -35.10 8.68
N GLU A 533 57.13 -33.95 8.93
CA GLU A 533 57.79 -32.67 8.64
C GLU A 533 57.52 -31.72 9.81
N MET A 534 58.57 -31.51 10.60
CA MET A 534 58.57 -30.57 11.72
C MET A 534 58.38 -29.15 11.19
N ARG A 535 57.49 -28.41 11.86
CA ARG A 535 57.37 -26.95 11.77
C ARG A 535 58.75 -26.29 11.94
N ASN A 536 59.25 -25.62 10.91
CA ASN A 536 60.24 -24.56 11.08
C ASN A 536 59.54 -23.20 11.04
N ASN A 537 59.55 -22.55 12.21
CA ASN A 537 59.10 -21.19 12.42
C ASN A 537 60.35 -20.28 12.33
N SER A 538 60.43 -19.39 11.35
CA SER A 538 61.28 -18.19 11.47
C SER A 538 60.88 -17.07 10.51
N SER A 539 60.53 -15.95 11.15
CA SER A 539 60.48 -14.55 10.76
C SER A 539 61.33 -14.01 9.60
N ASN A 540 60.75 -12.96 8.98
CA ASN A 540 61.31 -11.87 8.18
C ASN A 540 61.93 -12.18 6.81
N ASP A 541 61.37 -11.56 5.75
CA ASP A 541 62.09 -10.44 5.10
C ASP A 541 61.22 -9.67 4.10
N ASP A 542 61.14 -8.37 4.35
CA ASP A 542 60.89 -7.33 3.36
C ASP A 542 61.92 -7.40 2.21
N ALA A 543 61.47 -6.98 1.03
CA ALA A 543 62.30 -6.44 -0.04
C ALA A 543 63.20 -7.39 -0.86
N VAL A 544 62.59 -7.99 -1.90
CA VAL A 544 63.17 -8.03 -3.25
C VAL A 544 62.13 -7.47 -4.21
N ARG A 545 62.00 -6.15 -4.30
CA ARG A 545 62.53 -5.30 -5.39
C ARG A 545 62.38 -5.94 -6.79
N ARG A 546 61.42 -5.37 -7.54
CA ARG A 546 61.64 -4.58 -8.77
C ARG A 546 62.16 -5.41 -9.94
N ASP A 547 61.26 -5.71 -10.89
CA ASP A 547 61.39 -5.08 -12.19
C ASP A 547 60.08 -5.16 -12.98
N LEU A 548 59.94 -4.25 -13.97
CA LEU A 548 58.91 -4.20 -15.02
C LEU A 548 57.62 -3.42 -14.72
N GLN A 549 57.79 -2.12 -14.45
CA GLN A 549 56.97 -1.11 -15.13
C GLN A 549 57.84 -0.42 -16.19
N GLN A 550 57.58 -0.72 -17.47
CA GLN A 550 57.56 0.21 -18.61
C GLN A 550 57.41 -0.56 -19.93
N ASN A 551 56.20 -0.62 -20.51
CA ASN A 551 55.79 0.17 -21.69
C ASN A 551 54.53 -0.40 -22.36
N LYS A 552 53.49 0.45 -22.38
CA LYS A 552 52.42 0.65 -23.37
C LYS A 552 52.04 -0.49 -24.33
N GLY A 553 50.81 -0.97 -24.15
CA GLY A 553 49.94 -1.49 -25.21
C GLY A 553 48.50 -1.45 -24.72
N ALA A 554 47.68 -0.57 -25.29
CA ALA A 554 46.27 -0.42 -24.93
C ALA A 554 45.51 -1.72 -25.25
N VAL A 555 45.01 -2.40 -24.22
CA VAL A 555 43.92 -3.37 -24.37
C VAL A 555 42.93 -3.12 -23.24
N VAL A 556 41.78 -2.57 -23.61
CA VAL A 556 40.57 -2.53 -22.81
C VAL A 556 40.10 -3.98 -22.66
N GLU A 557 40.57 -4.68 -21.62
CA GLU A 557 39.95 -5.94 -21.24
C GLU A 557 38.63 -5.63 -20.54
N SER A 558 37.55 -5.83 -21.28
CA SER A 558 36.19 -5.89 -20.76
C SER A 558 36.13 -6.81 -19.54
N GLU A 559 35.72 -6.27 -18.39
CA GLU A 559 35.34 -7.11 -17.26
C GLU A 559 34.31 -8.14 -17.76
N PRO A 560 34.53 -9.46 -17.56
CA PRO A 560 33.61 -10.47 -18.06
C PRO A 560 32.21 -10.23 -17.49
N TRP A 561 31.20 -10.22 -18.36
CA TRP A 561 29.77 -10.06 -18.03
C TRP A 561 29.31 -10.91 -16.81
N ARG A 562 29.94 -12.07 -16.60
CA ARG A 562 29.73 -12.94 -15.43
C ARG A 562 30.13 -12.29 -14.09
N LYS A 563 31.22 -11.52 -14.04
CA LYS A 563 31.71 -10.84 -12.83
C LYS A 563 30.80 -9.65 -12.47
N PHE A 564 30.31 -8.95 -13.49
CA PHE A 564 29.28 -7.93 -13.37
C PHE A 564 27.94 -8.49 -12.85
N LEU A 565 27.44 -9.60 -13.41
CA LEU A 565 26.24 -10.29 -12.92
C LEU A 565 26.39 -10.82 -11.49
N ARG A 566 27.57 -11.35 -11.13
CA ARG A 566 27.84 -11.83 -9.77
C ARG A 566 27.83 -10.71 -8.72
N ARG A 567 28.33 -9.52 -9.09
CA ARG A 567 28.25 -8.31 -8.25
C ARG A 567 26.79 -7.84 -8.05
N ARG A 568 25.96 -7.96 -9.10
CA ARG A 568 24.53 -7.57 -9.10
C ARG A 568 23.60 -8.54 -8.36
N LEU A 569 23.88 -9.85 -8.40
CA LEU A 569 23.09 -10.88 -7.69
C LEU A 569 23.38 -10.93 -6.17
N GLY A 570 24.26 -10.05 -5.66
CA GLY A 570 24.57 -9.99 -4.24
C GLY A 570 25.46 -11.13 -3.73
N TYR A 571 26.08 -11.93 -4.62
CA TYR A 571 26.93 -13.07 -4.22
C TYR A 571 28.10 -12.68 -3.28
N SER A 572 28.49 -11.41 -3.26
CA SER A 572 29.60 -10.90 -2.43
C SER A 572 29.18 -10.00 -1.26
N LYS A 573 27.89 -9.74 -1.03
CA LYS A 573 27.43 -8.95 0.13
C LYS A 573 26.89 -9.90 1.20
N LYS A 574 27.52 -9.93 2.37
CA LYS A 574 27.03 -10.68 3.53
C LYS A 574 25.77 -9.99 4.08
N PRO A 575 24.67 -10.72 4.36
CA PRO A 575 23.51 -10.16 5.04
C PRO A 575 23.79 -9.93 6.54
N HIS A 576 22.93 -9.14 7.16
CA HIS A 576 22.98 -8.76 8.57
C HIS A 576 23.01 -9.99 9.51
N ASN A 577 23.85 -9.90 10.53
CA ASN A 577 23.91 -10.80 11.67
C ASN A 577 23.25 -10.06 12.85
N ASP A 578 22.28 -10.68 13.51
CA ASP A 578 21.57 -10.04 14.64
C ASP A 578 22.47 -9.88 15.88
N ASP A 579 23.68 -10.46 15.87
CA ASP A 579 24.63 -10.39 16.99
C ASP A 579 25.43 -9.09 17.07
N ASP A 580 25.34 -8.19 16.08
CA ASP A 580 26.25 -7.03 15.97
C ASP A 580 25.64 -5.66 16.30
N ASP A 581 24.38 -5.53 16.72
CA ASP A 581 23.82 -4.25 17.18
C ASP A 581 22.68 -4.43 18.20
N ASP A 582 23.02 -4.67 19.48
CA ASP A 582 22.12 -4.50 20.63
C ASP A 582 21.85 -3.01 20.91
N HIS A 583 21.36 -2.28 19.91
CA HIS A 583 20.76 -0.96 20.12
C HIS A 583 19.25 -1.10 20.11
N HIS A 584 18.70 -1.35 21.31
CA HIS A 584 17.30 -1.08 21.61
C HIS A 584 16.93 0.32 21.10
N PHE A 585 15.95 0.38 20.21
CA PHE A 585 15.35 1.62 19.74
C PHE A 585 14.63 2.29 20.93
N ASP A 586 15.26 3.28 21.55
CA ASP A 586 14.67 4.16 22.56
C ASP A 586 14.17 5.44 21.86
N PRO A 587 12.85 5.67 21.74
CA PRO A 587 12.29 6.82 21.06
C PRO A 587 12.40 8.14 21.85
N THR A 588 13.04 8.17 23.02
CA THR A 588 13.15 9.37 23.87
C THR A 588 14.54 10.03 23.89
N ALA A 589 15.57 9.39 23.34
CA ALA A 589 16.94 9.93 23.31
C ALA A 589 17.20 10.83 22.08
N ALA A 590 16.37 11.85 21.89
CA ALA A 590 16.61 12.89 20.91
C ALA A 590 17.32 14.08 21.56
N GLU A 591 18.60 13.94 21.92
CA GLU A 591 19.56 15.04 22.00
C GLU A 591 20.96 14.50 22.34
N SER A 592 21.96 14.97 21.59
CA SER A 592 23.41 14.69 21.69
C SER A 592 23.94 13.35 21.10
N SER A 593 24.38 13.41 19.84
CA SER A 593 25.74 12.99 19.47
C SER A 593 26.05 13.35 18.01
N SER A 594 26.96 14.32 17.85
CA SER A 594 27.64 14.62 16.60
C SER A 594 28.77 13.61 16.39
N GLY A 595 28.69 12.79 15.34
CA GLY A 595 29.78 11.90 14.92
C GLY A 595 29.81 11.78 13.41
N SER A 596 30.90 12.25 12.79
CA SER A 596 31.14 12.18 11.35
C SER A 596 31.48 10.75 10.91
N SER A 597 30.96 10.33 9.76
CA SER A 597 31.72 9.51 8.81
C SER A 597 31.03 9.46 7.45
N SER A 598 31.88 9.62 6.44
CA SER A 598 31.63 9.68 5.02
C SER A 598 31.23 8.32 4.44
N ASP A 599 30.00 8.20 3.92
CA ASP A 599 29.63 7.20 2.91
C ASP A 599 28.35 7.67 2.20
N GLN A 600 28.52 8.56 1.23
CA GLN A 600 27.44 9.33 0.59
C GLN A 600 27.07 8.88 -0.85
N SER A 601 27.53 7.71 -1.35
CA SER A 601 27.43 7.42 -2.80
C SER A 601 26.78 6.08 -3.22
N GLY A 602 26.12 5.34 -2.32
CA GLY A 602 25.68 3.97 -2.63
C GLY A 602 24.32 3.79 -3.34
N SER A 603 23.30 4.57 -2.99
CA SER A 603 21.90 4.19 -3.29
C SER A 603 21.42 4.57 -4.69
N ASP A 604 21.82 5.73 -5.22
CA ASP A 604 21.33 6.23 -6.51
C ASP A 604 21.93 5.45 -7.69
N SER A 605 23.12 4.87 -7.53
CA SER A 605 23.77 4.11 -8.59
C SER A 605 23.06 2.78 -8.91
N ASP A 606 22.49 2.10 -7.92
CA ASP A 606 21.86 0.79 -8.11
C ASP A 606 20.53 0.91 -8.88
N SER A 607 19.75 1.96 -8.60
CA SER A 607 18.47 2.25 -9.28
C SER A 607 18.67 2.67 -10.74
N GLN A 608 19.70 3.46 -11.03
CA GLN A 608 20.06 3.88 -12.38
C GLN A 608 20.53 2.69 -13.23
N ILE A 609 21.31 1.78 -12.65
CA ILE A 609 21.84 0.58 -13.32
C ILE A 609 20.71 -0.42 -13.63
N ASP A 610 19.69 -0.53 -12.77
CA ASP A 610 18.54 -1.40 -13.03
C ASP A 610 17.67 -0.90 -14.20
N LEU A 611 17.51 0.43 -14.31
CA LEU A 611 16.82 1.07 -15.44
C LEU A 611 17.56 0.82 -16.76
N ASP A 612 18.88 1.00 -16.77
CA ASP A 612 19.72 0.80 -17.96
C ASP A 612 19.65 -0.65 -18.46
N ILE A 613 19.60 -1.63 -17.56
CA ILE A 613 19.52 -3.04 -17.96
C ILE A 613 18.13 -3.40 -18.49
N LEU A 614 17.08 -2.78 -17.96
CA LEU A 614 15.71 -2.96 -18.46
C LEU A 614 15.57 -2.37 -19.88
N LEU A 615 16.18 -1.22 -20.13
CA LEU A 615 16.30 -0.61 -21.46
C LEU A 615 17.11 -1.48 -22.41
N MET A 616 18.25 -2.03 -21.98
CA MET A 616 19.05 -2.96 -22.79
C MET A 616 18.27 -4.24 -23.15
N ARG A 617 17.52 -4.83 -22.21
CA ARG A 617 16.69 -6.03 -22.48
C ARG A 617 15.59 -5.74 -23.51
N LYS A 618 14.91 -4.59 -23.39
CA LYS A 618 13.89 -4.15 -24.35
C LYS A 618 14.50 -3.88 -25.73
N PHE A 619 15.68 -3.25 -25.77
CA PHE A 619 16.41 -2.97 -27.00
C PHE A 619 16.80 -4.27 -27.73
N TRP A 620 17.48 -5.19 -27.04
CA TRP A 620 17.90 -6.45 -27.63
C TRP A 620 16.74 -7.35 -28.05
N GLY A 621 15.64 -7.36 -27.28
CA GLY A 621 14.42 -8.07 -27.65
C GLY A 621 13.71 -7.52 -28.89
N ARG A 622 13.79 -6.19 -29.15
CA ARG A 622 13.28 -5.57 -30.38
C ARG A 622 14.22 -5.79 -31.56
N TRP A 623 15.53 -5.68 -31.33
CA TRP A 623 16.55 -5.87 -32.34
C TRP A 623 16.56 -7.31 -32.87
N ALA A 624 16.54 -8.32 -31.98
CA ALA A 624 16.49 -9.74 -32.36
C ALA A 624 15.25 -10.07 -33.21
N ARG A 625 14.09 -9.48 -32.86
CA ARG A 625 12.85 -9.62 -33.63
C ARG A 625 12.96 -9.02 -35.03
N ARG A 626 13.56 -7.83 -35.17
CA ARG A 626 13.76 -7.16 -36.47
C ARG A 626 14.85 -7.82 -37.32
N ALA A 627 15.85 -8.43 -36.70
CA ALA A 627 16.92 -9.14 -37.38
C ALA A 627 16.52 -10.57 -37.82
N GLY A 628 15.28 -11.00 -37.54
CA GLY A 628 14.82 -12.36 -37.88
C GLY A 628 15.52 -13.47 -37.08
N ILE A 629 16.26 -13.11 -36.02
CA ILE A 629 16.95 -14.05 -35.16
C ILE A 629 15.94 -14.62 -34.17
N LYS A 630 15.71 -15.94 -34.21
CA LYS A 630 15.00 -16.65 -33.14
C LYS A 630 15.88 -16.63 -31.89
N ALA A 631 15.77 -15.56 -31.10
CA ALA A 631 16.48 -15.44 -29.85
C ALA A 631 15.85 -16.36 -28.81
N GLY A 632 16.54 -17.44 -28.47
CA GLY A 632 16.35 -18.17 -27.22
C GLY A 632 17.06 -17.43 -26.11
N ILE A 633 16.43 -16.41 -25.53
CA ILE A 633 16.78 -15.97 -24.18
C ILE A 633 15.58 -16.34 -23.30
N CYS A 634 15.84 -17.26 -22.38
CA CYS A 634 14.90 -18.12 -21.63
C CYS A 634 14.47 -19.42 -22.36
N GLY A 635 15.42 -20.06 -23.07
CA GLY A 635 15.23 -21.36 -23.71
C GLY A 635 15.90 -22.54 -22.99
N ASP A 636 16.74 -22.30 -21.98
CA ASP A 636 17.07 -23.34 -21.01
C ASP A 636 16.10 -23.18 -19.83
N PRO A 637 15.39 -24.24 -19.39
CA PRO A 637 14.77 -24.20 -18.07
C PRO A 637 15.88 -23.91 -17.08
N LEU A 638 15.73 -22.83 -16.29
CA LEU A 638 16.64 -22.51 -15.19
C LEU A 638 16.85 -23.82 -14.40
N LYS A 639 18.07 -24.37 -14.48
CA LYS A 639 18.40 -25.55 -13.67
C LYS A 639 18.43 -25.10 -12.22
N GLU A 640 18.02 -25.94 -11.28
CA GLU A 640 17.96 -25.61 -9.83
C GLU A 640 19.23 -24.91 -9.31
N ALA A 641 20.39 -25.19 -9.90
CA ALA A 641 21.68 -24.59 -9.55
C ALA A 641 21.84 -23.12 -9.96
N GLU A 642 21.13 -22.64 -10.98
CA GLU A 642 21.23 -21.27 -11.51
C GLU A 642 20.32 -20.26 -10.77
N CYS A 643 19.32 -20.77 -10.05
CA CYS A 643 18.52 -20.01 -9.08
C CYS A 643 19.02 -20.18 -7.64
N ALA A 644 20.23 -20.72 -7.43
CA ALA A 644 20.83 -20.77 -6.11
C ALA A 644 21.59 -19.45 -5.85
N VAL A 645 21.09 -18.64 -4.92
CA VAL A 645 21.95 -17.69 -4.22
C VAL A 645 22.77 -18.55 -3.26
N ASP A 646 24.10 -18.38 -3.23
CA ASP A 646 25.03 -19.29 -2.53
C ASP A 646 24.73 -19.52 -1.04
N TRP A 647 23.83 -18.73 -0.47
CA TRP A 647 23.46 -18.77 0.93
C TRP A 647 21.95 -18.88 1.19
N THR A 648 21.04 -18.84 0.20
CA THR A 648 19.59 -19.04 0.41
C THR A 648 18.87 -19.56 -0.84
N ARG A 649 17.78 -20.33 -0.68
CA ARG A 649 16.98 -20.82 -1.82
C ARG A 649 16.04 -19.70 -2.30
N VAL A 650 15.94 -19.52 -3.62
CA VAL A 650 14.98 -18.61 -4.26
C VAL A 650 13.58 -19.19 -4.15
N ILE A 651 12.59 -18.36 -3.82
CA ILE A 651 11.17 -18.74 -3.85
C ILE A 651 10.58 -18.56 -5.25
N ALA A 652 9.56 -19.33 -5.59
CA ALA A 652 8.81 -19.15 -6.85
C ALA A 652 7.32 -19.43 -6.64
N PRO A 653 6.59 -18.59 -5.88
CA PRO A 653 5.15 -18.78 -5.68
C PRO A 653 4.39 -18.68 -7.01
N VAL A 654 3.48 -19.64 -7.22
CA VAL A 654 2.64 -19.74 -8.41
C VAL A 654 1.16 -19.71 -8.04
N LEU A 655 0.32 -19.47 -9.03
CA LEU A 655 -1.11 -19.73 -8.90
C LEU A 655 -1.34 -21.23 -9.01
N GLU A 656 -2.12 -21.77 -8.10
CA GLU A 656 -2.41 -23.22 -8.02
C GLU A 656 -3.87 -23.52 -8.36
N GLY A 657 -4.71 -22.50 -8.54
CA GLY A 657 -6.14 -22.67 -8.81
C GLY A 657 -6.93 -23.02 -7.55
N ARG A 658 -6.45 -22.52 -6.39
CA ARG A 658 -7.12 -22.67 -5.08
C ARG A 658 -8.45 -21.94 -5.05
N ILE A 659 -8.60 -20.87 -5.84
CA ILE A 659 -9.82 -20.07 -5.91
C ILE A 659 -10.36 -20.10 -7.34
N LYS A 660 -11.56 -20.64 -7.52
CA LYS A 660 -12.20 -20.70 -8.84
C LYS A 660 -13.51 -19.94 -8.86
N ILE A 661 -13.63 -19.06 -9.85
CA ILE A 661 -14.84 -18.31 -10.14
C ILE A 661 -15.59 -19.09 -11.22
N ILE A 662 -16.81 -19.52 -10.91
CA ILE A 662 -17.68 -20.23 -11.85
C ILE A 662 -18.72 -19.24 -12.35
N GLU A 663 -18.56 -18.78 -13.58
CA GLU A 663 -19.60 -18.04 -14.30
C GLU A 663 -20.57 -19.04 -14.95
N ALA A 664 -21.87 -18.76 -14.89
CA ALA A 664 -22.93 -19.65 -15.38
C ALA A 664 -22.94 -19.79 -16.91
#